data_AF-A0A653BZT7-F1
#
_entry.id   AF-A0A653BZT7-F1
#
_cell.length_a   1.000
_cell.length_b   1.000
_cell.length_c   1.000
_cell.angle_alpha   90.00
_cell.angle_beta   90.00
_cell.angle_gamma   90.00
#
_symmetry.space_group_name_H-M   'P 1'
#
loop_
_entity.id
_entity.type
_entity.pdbx_description
1 polymer ?
#
loop_
_entity_poly.entity_id
_entity_poly.type
_entity_poly.pdbx_seq_one_letter_code
_entity_poly.pdbx_strand_id
1 'polypeptide(L)'
;MAEDGETEDHPYLDDYGDFGGYLTGEQDVADEESEKPFSYFDLLDAPRDLPEPVDLTLDHLKDIAYELGLIKLCWPEITDPYFEDRTSFPKSYTANSDKEKVLLLYTENFRRQFSHKFPFRKPLFLACENECDMQKMVCTTIRPTTLPYPELETWEACARCLADLVRYEVFEDYPTLLPHTLYSPHTTILRQSGHSFAMATALCSLLIGVGYDAFVVSGYAINDVTLRIMCRTECPFPEFKEEEEVVEEKSEDEKYKVRPPRDLRSKFLIMMAQKEIDKAKAEEEKANEAERLRILEEEKRPPDDLEGERVHAWVIILDGERKVDQPFFIEPSTGMSHPLDTDLYLGIESVWNHLNYWVNLQDCSEGIGKLEYNLKDVEKWEHILAGEPYAWREYKAKEFGEEEGDVRDMYDEQHLDMPLPWSTKISIPHELLKRRFPDGGKETYFKRTLVQEFAPYTLDDGLVKRITRFSDFYCTDITLIEDYYENRSDKLYMSIYDARTGMVTDYFNPGREDGAIKHVYCKHNDERESERTIFFNNKARFDSLSKIECGGSKLTEHYFDREDKLYFREVTYVTDSKGKMAEKVSGRSPIQKVIQKFNRDESKKADDDIAVQEFELVERVINVKFQYGKNNVTASTRTFIKPPISEMGEGMKFKPELTYGYQADIRAKPPRQLTLYLLFEDQLKAEEKVLTQIRDMEIQISDFLLLRAHEMAFSKLDVSLYNKEQNAENRIAMLEREAELRQHKEKEVEEHIDWLAPYAARLGNPPRFKYNQALEVKYCCLEDFKKLLVTRAQHIQRTFERMGEQLQSLQNWYTANHDNLNPVEEAAYFEDVNDRMFYLKTLEMRLIRHKDLSPLRYRHMEEFLNKHPQLRMLQRNR
;
A
#
# COMPACT_ATOMS: atom_id res chain seq x y z
N MET A 1 -5.28 62.92 13.49
CA MET A 1 -3.90 63.21 13.96
C MET A 1 -3.18 61.87 13.88
N ALA A 2 -2.77 61.47 12.68
CA ALA A 2 -1.48 61.72 12.00
C ALA A 2 -0.74 60.37 12.02
N GLU A 3 -0.73 59.65 10.88
CA GLU A 3 0.42 59.48 9.96
C GLU A 3 1.45 58.49 10.58
N ASP A 4 1.81 57.35 10.01
CA ASP A 4 2.27 57.08 8.64
C ASP A 4 1.91 55.67 8.15
N GLY A 5 1.76 55.53 6.82
CA GLY A 5 1.63 54.25 6.12
C GLY A 5 2.81 54.04 5.17
N GLU A 6 3.28 52.79 5.09
CA GLU A 6 4.19 52.32 4.05
C GLU A 6 3.59 51.07 3.40
N THR A 7 3.48 51.16 2.08
CA THR A 7 3.07 50.17 1.09
C THR A 7 4.30 49.42 0.58
N GLU A 8 4.22 48.09 0.48
CA GLU A 8 5.10 47.32 -0.41
C GLU A 8 4.28 46.33 -1.26
N ASP A 9 4.74 46.22 -2.49
CA ASP A 9 4.08 45.71 -3.68
C ASP A 9 4.12 44.17 -3.80
N HIS A 10 3.01 43.60 -4.27
CA HIS A 10 2.98 42.30 -4.94
C HIS A 10 2.30 42.48 -6.30
N PRO A 11 2.98 42.24 -7.44
CA PRO A 11 2.29 42.00 -8.70
C PRO A 11 2.20 40.50 -8.97
N TYR A 12 1.02 40.05 -9.40
CA TYR A 12 0.76 39.15 -10.54
C TYR A 12 -0.52 38.32 -10.36
N LEU A 13 -1.65 38.97 -10.66
CA LEU A 13 -2.94 38.49 -11.17
C LEU A 13 -3.70 39.80 -11.46
N ASP A 14 -3.99 40.19 -12.70
CA ASP A 14 -4.98 39.61 -13.62
C ASP A 14 -4.71 40.09 -15.06
N ASP A 15 -5.08 39.31 -16.07
CA ASP A 15 -6.17 39.71 -16.98
C ASP A 15 -6.50 38.61 -18.02
N TYR A 16 -7.73 38.12 -17.96
CA TYR A 16 -8.47 37.52 -19.08
C TYR A 16 -9.49 38.57 -19.52
N GLY A 17 -9.53 38.95 -20.81
CA GLY A 17 -10.58 39.88 -21.26
C GLY A 17 -10.53 40.37 -22.70
N ASP A 18 -11.10 39.55 -23.59
CA ASP A 18 -12.10 39.94 -24.59
C ASP A 18 -11.70 40.55 -25.96
N PHE A 19 -12.45 40.06 -26.94
CA PHE A 19 -12.44 40.30 -28.37
C PHE A 19 -13.14 41.62 -28.76
N GLY A 20 -12.60 42.30 -29.79
CA GLY A 20 -13.42 42.97 -30.81
C GLY A 20 -13.18 44.48 -31.06
N GLY A 21 -12.84 44.83 -32.31
CA GLY A 21 -13.27 46.12 -32.90
C GLY A 21 -12.31 46.87 -33.84
N TYR A 22 -12.31 46.50 -35.13
CA TYR A 22 -12.14 47.28 -36.38
C TYR A 22 -11.21 48.52 -36.45
N LEU A 23 -10.34 48.55 -37.48
CA LEU A 23 -10.31 49.57 -38.55
C LEU A 23 -9.41 49.16 -39.73
N THR A 24 -10.06 48.81 -40.84
CA THR A 24 -9.78 49.16 -42.24
C THR A 24 -8.34 49.31 -42.74
N GLY A 25 -7.98 48.46 -43.71
CA GLY A 25 -6.90 48.67 -44.66
C GLY A 25 -7.01 47.65 -45.79
N GLU A 26 -7.91 47.89 -46.75
CA GLU A 26 -7.89 47.24 -48.06
C GLU A 26 -6.51 47.48 -48.69
N GLN A 27 -5.77 46.41 -48.97
CA GLN A 27 -4.76 46.39 -50.01
C GLN A 27 -4.80 45.04 -50.70
N ASP A 28 -5.46 45.04 -51.86
CA ASP A 28 -5.33 44.04 -52.89
C ASP A 28 -3.84 43.79 -53.18
N VAL A 29 -3.37 42.58 -52.91
CA VAL A 29 -2.13 42.08 -53.53
C VAL A 29 -2.55 40.89 -54.38
N ALA A 30 -2.64 41.17 -55.68
CA ALA A 30 -2.86 40.17 -56.71
C ALA A 30 -1.73 39.13 -56.67
N ASP A 31 -2.13 37.86 -56.68
CA ASP A 31 -1.27 36.74 -57.03
C ASP A 31 -0.73 36.92 -58.46
N GLU A 32 0.50 37.40 -58.59
CA GLU A 32 1.33 37.16 -59.77
C GLU A 32 2.35 36.07 -59.41
N GLU A 33 1.91 34.82 -59.48
CA GLU A 33 2.82 33.67 -59.66
C GLU A 33 3.52 33.81 -61.01
N SER A 34 4.64 34.53 -61.02
CA SER A 34 5.61 34.41 -62.10
C SER A 34 6.47 33.18 -61.83
N GLU A 35 6.19 32.09 -62.54
CA GLU A 35 7.07 30.93 -62.64
C GLU A 35 8.47 31.40 -63.07
N LYS A 36 9.38 31.56 -62.12
CA LYS A 36 10.79 31.71 -62.44
C LYS A 36 11.29 30.35 -62.96
N PRO A 37 11.92 30.30 -64.15
CA PRO A 37 12.46 29.04 -64.64
C PRO A 37 13.51 28.53 -63.66
N PHE A 38 13.29 27.32 -63.14
CA PHE A 38 14.20 26.65 -62.23
C PHE A 38 15.56 26.44 -62.92
N SER A 39 16.55 27.25 -62.52
CA SER A 39 17.91 27.20 -63.01
C SER A 39 18.79 26.58 -61.93
N TYR A 40 19.30 25.37 -62.21
CA TYR A 40 20.20 24.64 -61.30
C TYR A 40 21.49 25.43 -60.99
N PHE A 41 21.90 26.33 -61.88
CA PHE A 41 23.11 27.15 -61.72
C PHE A 41 22.91 28.33 -60.77
N ASP A 42 21.73 28.96 -60.75
CA ASP A 42 21.47 30.11 -59.87
C ASP A 42 21.39 29.73 -58.38
N LEU A 43 21.06 28.47 -58.08
CA LEU A 43 21.03 27.93 -56.71
C LEU A 43 22.43 27.52 -56.20
N LEU A 44 23.36 27.25 -57.11
CA LEU A 44 24.75 26.94 -56.81
C LEU A 44 25.61 28.21 -56.68
N ASP A 45 25.28 29.26 -57.43
CA ASP A 45 25.96 30.57 -57.42
C ASP A 45 25.34 31.57 -56.44
N ALA A 46 24.24 31.23 -55.75
CA ALA A 46 23.75 32.01 -54.63
C ALA A 46 24.85 32.09 -53.55
N PRO A 47 25.19 33.28 -53.03
CA PRO A 47 26.20 33.41 -51.99
C PRO A 47 25.78 32.54 -50.80
N ARG A 48 26.55 31.47 -50.56
CA ARG A 48 26.42 30.71 -49.33
C ARG A 48 26.93 31.62 -48.23
N ASP A 49 26.03 32.23 -47.48
CA ASP A 49 26.36 32.80 -46.18
C ASP A 49 26.83 31.62 -45.32
N LEU A 50 28.14 31.42 -45.32
CA LEU A 50 28.76 30.49 -44.38
C LEU A 50 28.48 31.05 -42.99
N PRO A 51 27.96 30.24 -42.05
CA PRO A 51 27.84 30.68 -40.67
C PRO A 51 29.19 31.21 -40.20
N GLU A 52 29.19 32.27 -39.41
CA GLU A 52 30.41 32.87 -38.88
C GLU A 52 31.29 31.77 -38.26
N PRO A 53 32.62 31.78 -38.50
CA PRO A 53 33.50 30.77 -37.96
C PRO A 53 33.38 30.75 -36.44
N VAL A 54 32.79 29.68 -35.91
CA VAL A 54 32.65 29.48 -34.46
C VAL A 54 34.05 29.39 -33.88
N ASP A 55 34.41 30.30 -32.98
CA ASP A 55 35.66 30.20 -32.24
C ASP A 55 35.65 28.86 -31.46
N LEU A 56 36.64 28.00 -31.74
CA LEU A 56 36.83 26.72 -31.05
C LEU A 56 37.21 27.00 -29.58
N THR A 57 36.20 27.12 -28.74
CA THR A 57 36.36 27.17 -27.28
C THR A 57 36.67 25.77 -26.76
N LEU A 58 37.28 25.72 -25.56
CA LEU A 58 37.57 24.45 -24.89
C LEU A 58 36.29 23.67 -24.55
N ASP A 59 35.17 24.37 -24.35
CA ASP A 59 33.87 23.74 -24.09
C ASP A 59 33.26 23.15 -25.37
N HIS A 60 33.34 23.85 -26.52
CA HIS A 60 32.97 23.25 -27.81
C HIS A 60 33.76 21.96 -28.11
N LEU A 61 35.06 21.93 -27.79
CA LEU A 61 35.86 20.71 -27.96
C LEU A 61 35.44 19.57 -27.02
N LYS A 62 34.96 19.89 -25.82
CA LYS A 62 34.40 18.88 -24.91
C LYS A 62 33.08 18.34 -25.46
N ASP A 63 32.20 19.21 -25.94
CA ASP A 63 30.90 18.82 -26.50
C ASP A 63 31.09 17.89 -27.70
N ILE A 64 31.99 18.24 -28.63
CA ILE A 64 32.37 17.38 -29.76
C ILE A 64 32.95 16.04 -29.26
N ALA A 65 33.76 16.06 -28.19
CA ALA A 65 34.30 14.82 -27.62
C ALA A 65 33.20 13.92 -27.02
N TYR A 66 32.16 14.50 -26.41
CA TYR A 66 30.99 13.76 -25.91
C TYR A 66 30.12 13.24 -27.06
N GLU A 67 29.87 14.04 -28.10
CA GLU A 67 29.15 13.62 -29.32
C GLU A 67 29.84 12.45 -30.04
N LEU A 68 31.17 12.41 -30.00
CA LEU A 68 31.97 11.31 -30.57
C LEU A 68 32.14 10.12 -29.61
N GLY A 69 31.66 10.24 -28.36
CA GLY A 69 31.79 9.23 -27.31
C GLY A 69 33.24 8.90 -26.94
N LEU A 70 34.16 9.88 -27.01
CA LEU A 70 35.59 9.64 -26.78
C LEU A 70 35.88 9.26 -25.32
N ILE A 71 36.64 8.18 -25.13
CA ILE A 71 37.08 7.75 -23.80
C ILE A 71 38.38 8.47 -23.45
N LYS A 72 38.39 9.18 -22.31
CA LYS A 72 39.53 9.93 -21.80
C LYS A 72 40.54 8.94 -21.20
N LEU A 73 41.70 8.81 -21.85
CA LEU A 73 42.81 7.98 -21.35
C LEU A 73 43.74 8.75 -20.41
N CYS A 74 43.27 9.88 -19.88
CA CYS A 74 43.94 10.70 -18.89
C CYS A 74 43.15 10.62 -17.59
N TRP A 75 43.82 10.28 -16.48
CA TRP A 75 43.17 10.11 -15.17
C TRP A 75 43.54 11.30 -14.27
N PRO A 76 42.65 12.30 -14.10
CA PRO A 76 42.93 13.45 -13.24
C PRO A 76 42.98 13.03 -11.75
N GLU A 77 43.82 13.68 -10.96
CA GLU A 77 43.78 13.54 -9.50
C GLU A 77 42.76 14.53 -8.91
N ILE A 78 41.67 14.00 -8.37
CA ILE A 78 40.57 14.79 -7.81
C ILE A 78 40.77 14.93 -6.31
N THR A 79 41.20 16.13 -5.87
CA THR A 79 41.51 16.40 -4.45
C THR A 79 40.30 16.80 -3.64
N ASP A 80 39.39 17.58 -4.23
CA ASP A 80 38.22 18.16 -3.56
C ASP A 80 36.95 17.82 -4.34
N PRO A 81 36.42 16.58 -4.22
CA PRO A 81 35.18 16.20 -4.88
C PRO A 81 34.01 16.98 -4.26
N TYR A 82 33.32 17.76 -5.09
CA TYR A 82 32.12 18.49 -4.71
C TYR A 82 30.98 18.06 -5.62
N PHE A 83 29.94 17.47 -5.03
CA PHE A 83 28.71 17.13 -5.75
C PHE A 83 27.53 17.46 -4.85
N GLU A 84 26.75 18.46 -5.26
CA GLU A 84 25.66 19.02 -4.47
C GLU A 84 26.13 19.37 -3.05
N ASP A 85 25.68 18.67 -2.01
CA ASP A 85 26.06 18.92 -0.62
C ASP A 85 27.12 17.96 -0.07
N ARG A 86 27.61 17.04 -0.90
CA ARG A 86 28.55 16.00 -0.50
C ARG A 86 29.98 16.39 -0.84
N THR A 87 30.82 16.39 0.19
CA THR A 87 32.25 16.67 0.09
C THR A 87 33.12 15.46 0.42
N SER A 88 32.51 14.36 0.90
CA SER A 88 33.23 13.14 1.26
C SER A 88 32.74 11.94 0.45
N PHE A 89 33.65 11.40 -0.35
CA PHE A 89 33.42 10.22 -1.17
C PHE A 89 34.52 9.16 -0.91
N PRO A 90 34.21 7.86 -1.04
CA PRO A 90 35.23 6.83 -1.05
C PRO A 90 36.23 7.05 -2.19
N LYS A 91 37.49 6.63 -1.99
CA LYS A 91 38.55 6.73 -3.01
C LYS A 91 38.21 6.06 -4.35
N SER A 92 37.29 5.10 -4.35
CA SER A 92 36.82 4.43 -5.58
C SER A 92 36.06 5.37 -6.52
N TYR A 93 35.45 6.43 -5.99
CA TYR A 93 34.73 7.45 -6.77
C TYR A 93 35.71 8.43 -7.44
N THR A 94 36.80 8.80 -6.76
CA THR A 94 37.72 9.84 -7.22
C THR A 94 38.96 9.33 -7.97
N ALA A 95 39.18 8.02 -8.01
CA ALA A 95 40.33 7.42 -8.70
C ALA A 95 39.98 6.09 -9.38
N ASN A 96 40.67 5.79 -10.49
CA ASN A 96 40.64 4.47 -11.13
C ASN A 96 41.74 3.57 -10.57
N SER A 97 41.37 2.33 -10.26
CA SER A 97 42.30 1.21 -10.05
C SER A 97 43.05 0.86 -11.33
N ASP A 98 44.20 0.20 -11.23
CA ASP A 98 44.98 -0.16 -12.41
C ASP A 98 44.23 -1.11 -13.35
N LYS A 99 43.37 -1.98 -12.81
CA LYS A 99 42.48 -2.84 -13.60
C LYS A 99 41.42 -2.03 -14.36
N GLU A 100 40.81 -1.02 -13.74
CA GLU A 100 39.87 -0.12 -14.43
C GLU A 100 40.57 0.68 -15.54
N LYS A 101 41.83 1.09 -15.36
CA LYS A 101 42.60 1.77 -16.42
C LYS A 101 42.83 0.87 -17.63
N VAL A 102 43.22 -0.39 -17.40
CA VAL A 102 43.38 -1.40 -18.46
C VAL A 102 42.05 -1.66 -19.18
N LEU A 103 40.95 -1.74 -18.43
CA LEU A 103 39.61 -1.90 -18.99
C LEU A 103 39.24 -0.72 -19.90
N LEU A 104 39.43 0.53 -19.44
CA LEU A 104 39.14 1.72 -20.25
C LEU A 104 39.99 1.78 -21.53
N LEU A 105 41.25 1.36 -21.47
CA LEU A 105 42.11 1.22 -22.67
C LEU A 105 41.54 0.21 -23.66
N TYR A 106 41.10 -0.94 -23.16
CA TYR A 106 40.48 -1.98 -23.98
C TYR A 106 39.16 -1.49 -24.60
N THR A 107 38.33 -0.80 -23.81
CA THR A 107 37.06 -0.21 -24.25
C THR A 107 37.25 0.88 -25.31
N GLU A 108 38.27 1.73 -25.20
CA GLU A 108 38.59 2.74 -26.23
C GLU A 108 39.04 2.09 -27.54
N ASN A 109 39.80 0.98 -27.47
CA ASN A 109 40.15 0.20 -28.66
C ASN A 109 38.89 -0.40 -29.30
N PHE A 110 38.00 -0.98 -28.50
CA PHE A 110 36.72 -1.50 -28.98
C PHE A 110 35.88 -0.42 -29.65
N ARG A 111 35.73 0.76 -29.02
CA ARG A 111 35.03 1.92 -29.60
C ARG A 111 35.59 2.30 -30.97
N ARG A 112 36.91 2.40 -31.12
CA ARG A 112 37.56 2.73 -32.41
C ARG A 112 37.25 1.70 -33.48
N GLN A 113 37.31 0.41 -33.13
CA GLN A 113 36.97 -0.67 -34.05
C GLN A 113 35.49 -0.61 -34.45
N PHE A 114 34.60 -0.35 -33.50
CA PHE A 114 33.17 -0.22 -33.75
C PHE A 114 32.87 0.97 -34.66
N SER A 115 33.37 2.18 -34.35
CA SER A 115 33.18 3.36 -35.19
C SER A 115 33.76 3.20 -36.60
N HIS A 116 34.85 2.42 -36.75
CA HIS A 116 35.41 2.11 -38.07
C HIS A 116 34.55 1.10 -38.84
N LYS A 117 34.02 0.07 -38.18
CA LYS A 117 33.13 -0.93 -38.81
C LYS A 117 31.76 -0.33 -39.16
N PHE A 118 31.23 0.54 -38.31
CA PHE A 118 29.87 1.09 -38.40
C PHE A 118 29.89 2.63 -38.32
N PRO A 119 30.34 3.33 -39.38
CA PRO A 119 30.54 4.78 -39.35
C PRO A 119 29.25 5.61 -39.27
N PHE A 120 28.10 5.03 -39.62
CA PHE A 120 26.80 5.71 -39.61
C PHE A 120 25.98 5.45 -38.32
N ARG A 121 26.47 4.59 -37.41
CA ARG A 121 25.79 4.34 -36.12
C ARG A 121 26.21 5.38 -35.09
N LYS A 122 25.30 5.71 -34.17
CA LYS A 122 25.59 6.58 -33.01
C LYS A 122 26.68 5.96 -32.12
N PRO A 123 27.42 6.77 -31.34
CA PRO A 123 28.40 6.25 -30.39
C PRO A 123 27.74 5.36 -29.33
N LEU A 124 28.46 4.33 -28.90
CA LEU A 124 28.01 3.42 -27.85
C LEU A 124 28.21 4.03 -26.45
N PHE A 125 27.27 3.79 -25.53
CA PHE A 125 27.39 4.21 -24.13
C PHE A 125 28.30 3.27 -23.34
N LEU A 126 29.62 3.47 -23.47
CA LEU A 126 30.64 2.56 -22.92
C LEU A 126 31.22 3.05 -21.59
N ALA A 127 31.55 4.34 -21.52
CA ALA A 127 32.12 4.97 -20.34
C ALA A 127 31.53 6.37 -20.17
N CYS A 128 31.28 6.75 -18.93
CA CYS A 128 30.61 8.00 -18.56
C CYS A 128 31.26 8.56 -17.30
N GLU A 129 31.14 9.86 -17.08
CA GLU A 129 31.64 10.50 -15.85
C GLU A 129 30.69 10.19 -14.70
N ASN A 130 31.24 9.98 -13.51
CA ASN A 130 30.43 9.80 -12.30
C ASN A 130 30.18 11.16 -11.61
N GLU A 131 29.60 11.13 -10.41
CA GLU A 131 29.30 12.31 -9.59
C GLU A 131 30.54 13.13 -9.19
N CYS A 132 31.73 12.56 -9.32
CA CYS A 132 32.99 13.23 -9.03
C CYS A 132 33.76 13.57 -10.31
N ASP A 133 33.12 13.62 -11.48
CA ASP A 133 33.74 13.85 -12.79
C ASP A 133 34.82 12.82 -13.17
N MET A 134 34.83 11.65 -12.52
CA MET A 134 35.75 10.57 -12.84
C MET A 134 35.12 9.63 -13.86
N GLN A 135 35.79 9.41 -14.98
CA GLN A 135 35.29 8.50 -16.01
C GLN A 135 35.38 7.03 -15.56
N LYS A 136 34.24 6.35 -15.61
CA LYS A 136 34.06 4.94 -15.26
C LYS A 136 33.36 4.20 -16.39
N MET A 137 33.62 2.91 -16.51
CA MET A 137 32.87 2.05 -17.43
C MET A 137 31.47 1.80 -16.88
N VAL A 138 30.44 1.81 -17.73
CA VAL A 138 29.04 1.71 -17.29
C VAL A 138 28.73 0.40 -16.54
N CYS A 139 29.42 -0.69 -16.89
CA CYS A 139 29.28 -1.99 -16.22
C CYS A 139 29.77 -1.97 -14.77
N THR A 140 30.81 -1.20 -14.47
CA THR A 140 31.43 -1.14 -13.14
C THR A 140 30.65 -0.26 -12.17
N THR A 141 29.65 0.48 -12.68
CA THR A 141 28.69 1.26 -11.88
C THR A 141 27.64 0.36 -11.22
N ILE A 142 27.28 -0.76 -11.87
CA ILE A 142 26.29 -1.72 -11.37
C ILE A 142 26.90 -2.48 -10.18
N ARG A 143 26.28 -2.34 -9.01
CA ARG A 143 26.71 -3.03 -7.80
C ARG A 143 25.58 -3.90 -7.26
N PRO A 144 25.62 -5.23 -7.50
CA PRO A 144 24.63 -6.16 -6.97
C PRO A 144 24.43 -5.96 -5.47
N THR A 145 23.21 -5.58 -5.08
CA THR A 145 22.89 -5.25 -3.70
C THR A 145 21.56 -5.86 -3.29
N THR A 146 21.59 -6.64 -2.20
CA THR A 146 20.39 -7.17 -1.54
C THR A 146 20.00 -6.28 -0.38
N LEU A 147 18.72 -5.90 -0.29
CA LEU A 147 18.18 -5.10 0.80
C LEU A 147 17.57 -5.99 1.90
N PRO A 148 17.60 -5.56 3.19
CA PRO A 148 17.09 -6.35 4.32
C PRO A 148 15.57 -6.24 4.50
N TYR A 149 14.81 -6.12 3.40
CA TYR A 149 13.36 -5.91 3.40
C TYR A 149 12.66 -7.06 2.66
N PRO A 150 11.85 -7.90 3.35
CA PRO A 150 11.14 -9.01 2.72
C PRO A 150 10.17 -8.56 1.61
N GLU A 151 9.63 -7.35 1.74
CA GLU A 151 8.74 -6.75 0.74
C GLU A 151 9.43 -6.46 -0.60
N LEU A 152 10.77 -6.50 -0.68
CA LEU A 152 11.56 -6.23 -1.90
C LEU A 152 12.21 -7.48 -2.51
N GLU A 153 11.65 -8.66 -2.28
CA GLU A 153 12.18 -9.92 -2.84
C GLU A 153 11.72 -10.21 -4.28
N THR A 154 10.67 -9.53 -4.76
CA THR A 154 10.12 -9.71 -6.11
C THR A 154 10.57 -8.58 -7.04
N TRP A 155 10.68 -8.87 -8.34
CA TRP A 155 11.06 -7.86 -9.32
C TRP A 155 10.04 -6.71 -9.38
N GLU A 156 8.73 -7.03 -9.25
CA GLU A 156 7.64 -6.06 -9.21
C GLU A 156 7.79 -5.08 -8.06
N ALA A 157 8.12 -5.58 -6.88
CA ALA A 157 8.30 -4.75 -5.70
C ALA A 157 9.56 -3.89 -5.81
N CYS A 158 10.67 -4.42 -6.33
CA CYS A 158 11.87 -3.61 -6.60
C CYS A 158 11.60 -2.49 -7.61
N ALA A 159 10.93 -2.81 -8.72
CA ALA A 159 10.62 -1.87 -9.79
C ALA A 159 9.66 -0.77 -9.31
N ARG A 160 8.57 -1.15 -8.64
CA ARG A 160 7.60 -0.20 -8.07
C ARG A 160 8.23 0.66 -6.97
N CYS A 161 9.04 0.06 -6.08
CA CYS A 161 9.74 0.81 -5.05
C CYS A 161 10.66 1.87 -5.64
N LEU A 162 11.43 1.55 -6.68
CA LEU A 162 12.32 2.52 -7.31
C LEU A 162 11.54 3.64 -8.03
N ALA A 163 10.49 3.27 -8.78
CA ALA A 163 9.64 4.20 -9.53
C ALA A 163 8.84 5.17 -8.64
N ASP A 164 8.63 4.80 -7.38
CA ASP A 164 7.99 5.64 -6.36
C ASP A 164 9.02 6.49 -5.62
N LEU A 165 10.19 5.92 -5.30
CA LEU A 165 11.23 6.58 -4.52
C LEU A 165 12.01 7.65 -5.28
N VAL A 166 12.15 7.49 -6.59
CA VAL A 166 12.99 8.34 -7.45
C VAL A 166 12.13 9.09 -8.46
N ARG A 167 12.25 10.42 -8.46
CA ARG A 167 11.66 11.30 -9.47
C ARG A 167 12.40 11.18 -10.79
N TYR A 168 11.66 10.90 -11.85
CA TYR A 168 12.21 10.82 -13.20
C TYR A 168 12.59 12.20 -13.73
N GLU A 169 13.84 12.35 -14.18
CA GLU A 169 14.34 13.56 -14.82
C GLU A 169 14.41 13.37 -16.34
N VAL A 170 13.82 14.30 -17.07
CA VAL A 170 13.72 14.27 -18.53
C VAL A 170 14.94 14.94 -19.16
N PHE A 171 15.39 14.42 -20.30
CA PHE A 171 16.39 15.08 -21.15
C PHE A 171 15.72 16.16 -22.02
N GLU A 172 15.50 17.35 -21.47
CA GLU A 172 14.83 18.45 -22.20
C GLU A 172 15.73 19.08 -23.28
N ASP A 173 17.03 19.28 -22.99
CA ASP A 173 17.92 20.01 -23.89
C ASP A 173 18.54 19.15 -25.01
N TYR A 174 18.80 17.85 -24.74
CA TYR A 174 19.49 16.95 -25.68
C TYR A 174 18.93 15.52 -25.67
N PRO A 175 17.66 15.30 -26.08
CA PRO A 175 17.02 13.98 -26.03
C PRO A 175 17.63 12.94 -26.97
N THR A 176 18.45 13.36 -27.93
CA THR A 176 19.08 12.50 -28.95
C THR A 176 20.52 12.10 -28.60
N LEU A 177 21.10 12.68 -27.55
CA LEU A 177 22.46 12.44 -27.09
C LEU A 177 22.49 11.58 -25.82
N LEU A 178 23.62 10.93 -25.59
CA LEU A 178 23.86 10.15 -24.37
C LEU A 178 24.12 11.07 -23.18
N PRO A 179 23.77 10.66 -21.95
CA PRO A 179 24.02 11.47 -20.77
C PRO A 179 25.52 11.67 -20.52
N HIS A 180 25.91 12.90 -20.16
CA HIS A 180 27.29 13.25 -19.80
C HIS A 180 27.76 12.60 -18.49
N THR A 181 26.83 12.42 -17.55
CA THR A 181 27.10 11.88 -16.21
C THR A 181 26.18 10.70 -15.93
N LEU A 182 26.73 9.63 -15.34
CA LEU A 182 25.99 8.48 -14.87
C LEU A 182 26.16 8.35 -13.35
N TYR A 183 25.08 8.64 -12.64
CA TYR A 183 25.06 8.52 -11.19
C TYR A 183 25.15 7.06 -10.74
N SER A 184 25.89 6.84 -9.65
CA SER A 184 25.93 5.55 -8.99
C SER A 184 24.56 5.21 -8.40
N PRO A 185 24.18 3.91 -8.36
CA PRO A 185 22.91 3.46 -7.80
C PRO A 185 22.59 4.01 -6.40
N HIS A 186 23.61 4.16 -5.57
CA HIS A 186 23.48 4.72 -4.23
C HIS A 186 23.13 6.21 -4.25
N THR A 187 23.76 7.01 -5.12
CA THR A 187 23.47 8.44 -5.21
C THR A 187 22.12 8.70 -5.85
N THR A 188 21.70 7.92 -6.86
CA THR A 188 20.35 8.03 -7.46
C THR A 188 19.26 7.89 -6.40
N ILE A 189 19.42 6.93 -5.48
CA ILE A 189 18.48 6.70 -4.39
C ILE A 189 18.57 7.80 -3.32
N LEU A 190 19.77 8.29 -3.01
CA LEU A 190 19.97 9.36 -2.03
C LEU A 190 19.35 10.68 -2.51
N ARG A 191 19.58 11.04 -3.78
CA ARG A 191 19.07 12.24 -4.42
C ARG A 191 17.56 12.17 -4.64
N GLN A 192 17.01 10.96 -4.72
CA GLN A 192 15.62 10.70 -5.08
C GLN A 192 15.20 11.33 -6.41
N SER A 193 16.16 11.58 -7.29
CA SER A 193 15.90 11.97 -8.67
C SER A 193 17.00 11.48 -9.60
N GLY A 194 16.62 11.16 -10.83
CA GLY A 194 17.57 10.75 -11.86
C GLY A 194 16.92 10.48 -13.21
N HIS A 195 17.75 10.50 -14.23
CA HIS A 195 17.38 10.16 -15.60
C HIS A 195 17.25 8.65 -15.83
N SER A 196 16.75 8.25 -17.00
CA SER A 196 16.47 6.85 -17.37
C SER A 196 17.65 5.89 -17.14
N PHE A 197 18.86 6.24 -17.59
CA PHE A 197 20.06 5.41 -17.39
C PHE A 197 20.44 5.21 -15.91
N ALA A 198 20.33 6.25 -15.08
CA ALA A 198 20.63 6.14 -13.66
C ALA A 198 19.61 5.24 -12.94
N MET A 199 18.32 5.42 -13.25
CA MET A 199 17.25 4.58 -12.72
C MET A 199 17.38 3.13 -13.19
N ALA A 200 17.66 2.88 -14.46
CA ALA A 200 17.86 1.53 -15.00
C ALA A 200 19.07 0.83 -14.34
N THR A 201 20.18 1.55 -14.13
CA THR A 201 21.37 1.03 -13.45
C THR A 201 21.08 0.70 -11.98
N ALA A 202 20.31 1.55 -11.28
CA ALA A 202 19.89 1.30 -9.91
C ALA A 202 18.96 0.09 -9.79
N LEU A 203 17.97 -0.03 -10.68
CA LEU A 203 17.05 -1.16 -10.73
C LEU A 203 17.79 -2.47 -11.02
N CYS A 204 18.65 -2.48 -12.03
CA CYS A 204 19.47 -3.63 -12.41
C CYS A 204 20.35 -4.09 -11.24
N SER A 205 20.96 -3.15 -10.50
CA SER A 205 21.75 -3.45 -9.29
C SER A 205 20.94 -4.14 -8.18
N LEU A 206 19.67 -3.76 -7.99
CA LEU A 206 18.77 -4.41 -7.03
C LEU A 206 18.33 -5.80 -7.51
N LEU A 207 17.91 -5.92 -8.77
CA LEU A 207 17.42 -7.17 -9.35
C LEU A 207 18.49 -8.26 -9.36
N ILE A 208 19.72 -7.93 -9.77
CA ILE A 208 20.85 -8.86 -9.71
C ILE A 208 21.17 -9.24 -8.26
N GLY A 209 21.10 -8.28 -7.33
CA GLY A 209 21.30 -8.54 -5.90
C GLY A 209 20.26 -9.49 -5.29
N VAL A 210 19.07 -9.57 -5.89
CA VAL A 210 17.96 -10.47 -5.52
C VAL A 210 18.03 -11.81 -6.27
N GLY A 211 18.90 -11.93 -7.27
CA GLY A 211 19.17 -13.18 -8.02
C GLY A 211 18.47 -13.29 -9.38
N TYR A 212 17.95 -12.20 -9.93
CA TYR A 212 17.45 -12.17 -11.31
C TYR A 212 18.61 -11.92 -12.30
N ASP A 213 18.56 -12.54 -13.48
CA ASP A 213 19.48 -12.23 -14.57
C ASP A 213 18.99 -10.99 -15.33
N ALA A 214 19.42 -9.82 -14.84
CA ALA A 214 18.96 -8.53 -15.32
C ALA A 214 20.09 -7.76 -16.04
N PHE A 215 19.71 -7.02 -17.08
CA PHE A 215 20.62 -6.20 -17.89
C PHE A 215 20.02 -4.81 -18.09
N VAL A 216 20.87 -3.79 -18.07
CA VAL A 216 20.49 -2.45 -18.53
C VAL A 216 20.52 -2.46 -20.05
N VAL A 217 19.47 -1.93 -20.66
CA VAL A 217 19.33 -1.77 -22.11
C VAL A 217 19.51 -0.29 -22.45
N SER A 218 20.34 0.01 -23.44
CA SER A 218 20.42 1.33 -24.07
C SER A 218 19.89 1.24 -25.49
N GLY A 219 18.98 2.14 -25.83
CA GLY A 219 18.37 2.16 -27.15
C GLY A 219 17.48 3.38 -27.35
N TYR A 220 16.49 3.22 -28.22
CA TYR A 220 15.57 4.27 -28.60
C TYR A 220 14.15 3.93 -28.15
N ALA A 221 13.44 4.92 -27.63
CA ALA A 221 12.07 4.77 -27.17
C ALA A 221 11.19 5.88 -27.76
N ILE A 222 9.88 5.63 -27.78
CA ILE A 222 8.91 6.64 -28.22
C ILE A 222 8.89 7.83 -27.26
N ASN A 223 8.43 8.98 -27.77
CA ASN A 223 8.29 10.21 -26.99
C ASN A 223 7.61 9.99 -25.63
N ASP A 224 6.50 9.26 -25.62
CA ASP A 224 5.69 9.00 -24.42
C ASP A 224 6.50 8.31 -23.31
N VAL A 225 7.38 7.38 -23.65
CA VAL A 225 8.25 6.70 -22.67
C VAL A 225 9.33 7.66 -22.18
N THR A 226 9.98 8.38 -23.10
CA THR A 226 11.10 9.28 -22.75
C THR A 226 10.69 10.48 -21.89
N LEU A 227 9.47 10.98 -22.08
CA LEU A 227 8.87 12.07 -21.30
C LEU A 227 8.00 11.57 -20.14
N ARG A 228 7.86 10.25 -19.97
CA ARG A 228 6.98 9.62 -18.98
C ARG A 228 5.52 10.09 -19.09
N ILE A 229 5.01 10.23 -20.31
CA ILE A 229 3.61 10.55 -20.60
C ILE A 229 2.79 9.26 -20.51
N MET A 230 1.88 9.21 -19.53
CA MET A 230 1.09 8.02 -19.23
C MET A 230 -0.36 8.10 -19.74
N CYS A 231 -0.78 9.23 -20.32
CA CYS A 231 -2.18 9.50 -20.67
C CYS A 231 -2.76 8.58 -21.75
N ARG A 232 -1.93 7.82 -22.47
CA ARG A 232 -2.35 6.83 -23.47
C ARG A 232 -2.27 5.39 -22.97
N THR A 233 -1.72 5.18 -21.78
CA THR A 233 -1.62 3.88 -21.15
C THR A 233 -2.89 3.59 -20.36
N GLU A 234 -3.42 2.38 -20.52
CA GLU A 234 -4.57 1.93 -19.72
C GLU A 234 -4.25 1.98 -18.22
N CYS A 235 -5.23 2.37 -17.42
CA CYS A 235 -5.05 2.45 -15.97
C CYS A 235 -4.90 1.03 -15.39
N PRO A 236 -3.88 0.76 -14.54
CA PRO A 236 -3.73 -0.55 -13.89
C PRO A 236 -4.81 -0.83 -12.85
N PHE A 237 -5.60 0.19 -12.45
CA PHE A 237 -6.68 0.06 -11.47
C PHE A 237 -8.03 0.03 -12.18
N PRO A 238 -8.66 -1.16 -12.32
CA PRO A 238 -9.97 -1.27 -12.94
C PRO A 238 -11.05 -0.55 -12.12
N GLU A 239 -12.17 -0.23 -12.76
CA GLU A 239 -13.36 0.28 -12.08
C GLU A 239 -13.87 -0.70 -11.02
N PHE A 240 -14.17 -0.18 -9.83
CA PHE A 240 -14.83 -0.98 -8.81
C PHE A 240 -16.24 -1.36 -9.27
N LYS A 241 -16.46 -2.65 -9.51
CA LYS A 241 -17.78 -3.21 -9.79
C LYS A 241 -18.19 -4.04 -8.59
N GLU A 242 -19.34 -3.71 -7.99
CA GLU A 242 -19.94 -4.58 -6.99
C GLU A 242 -20.31 -5.90 -7.67
N GLU A 243 -19.75 -7.00 -7.18
CA GLU A 243 -20.26 -8.33 -7.50
C GLU A 243 -21.64 -8.45 -6.85
N GLU A 244 -22.68 -8.08 -7.59
CA GLU A 244 -24.03 -8.49 -7.21
C GLU A 244 -24.01 -10.02 -7.21
N GLU A 245 -24.18 -10.63 -6.03
CA GLU A 245 -24.54 -12.05 -5.95
C GLU A 245 -25.86 -12.18 -6.70
N VAL A 246 -25.77 -12.55 -7.98
CA VAL A 246 -26.90 -13.04 -8.74
C VAL A 246 -27.32 -14.29 -7.99
N VAL A 247 -28.29 -14.13 -7.08
CA VAL A 247 -29.08 -15.24 -6.60
C VAL A 247 -29.73 -15.76 -7.86
N GLU A 248 -29.09 -16.75 -8.48
CA GLU A 248 -29.71 -17.56 -9.50
C GLU A 248 -30.98 -18.08 -8.83
N GLU A 249 -32.11 -17.44 -9.10
CA GLU A 249 -33.40 -18.06 -8.92
C GLU A 249 -33.28 -19.35 -9.72
N LYS A 250 -33.01 -20.45 -9.02
CA LYS A 250 -33.11 -21.79 -9.56
C LYS A 250 -34.55 -21.89 -9.99
N SER A 251 -34.80 -21.58 -11.26
CA SER A 251 -36.06 -21.86 -11.90
C SER A 251 -36.22 -23.35 -11.76
N GLU A 252 -37.09 -23.78 -10.84
CA GLU A 252 -37.53 -25.16 -10.83
C GLU A 252 -38.08 -25.43 -12.22
N ASP A 253 -37.47 -26.37 -12.95
CA ASP A 253 -37.95 -26.78 -14.26
C ASP A 253 -39.38 -27.32 -14.11
N GLU A 254 -40.36 -26.44 -14.26
CA GLU A 254 -41.77 -26.79 -14.25
C GLU A 254 -42.01 -27.74 -15.44
N LYS A 255 -42.14 -29.03 -15.14
CA LYS A 255 -42.43 -30.15 -16.05
C LYS A 255 -43.72 -29.97 -16.88
N TYR A 256 -44.49 -28.92 -16.61
CA TYR A 256 -45.69 -28.54 -17.33
C TYR A 256 -45.64 -27.07 -17.78
N LYS A 257 -44.84 -26.76 -18.81
CA LYS A 257 -45.00 -25.50 -19.54
C LYS A 257 -46.40 -25.44 -20.16
N VAL A 258 -47.29 -24.64 -19.58
CA VAL A 258 -48.56 -24.26 -20.21
C VAL A 258 -48.19 -23.65 -21.57
N ARG A 259 -48.70 -24.25 -22.67
CA ARG A 259 -48.44 -23.69 -24.00
C ARG A 259 -48.95 -22.25 -24.00
N PRO A 260 -48.10 -21.26 -24.34
CA PRO A 260 -48.55 -19.89 -24.38
C PRO A 260 -49.77 -19.79 -25.32
N PRO A 261 -50.76 -18.93 -24.99
CA PRO A 261 -51.92 -18.72 -25.84
C PRO A 261 -51.47 -18.49 -27.29
N ARG A 262 -52.17 -19.11 -28.25
CA ARG A 262 -51.84 -18.96 -29.68
C ARG A 262 -51.78 -17.47 -30.02
N ASP A 263 -50.62 -16.99 -30.41
CA ASP A 263 -50.43 -15.59 -30.77
C ASP A 263 -51.27 -15.28 -32.02
N LEU A 264 -52.31 -14.46 -31.85
CA LEU A 264 -53.23 -14.07 -32.92
C LEU A 264 -52.70 -12.87 -33.72
N ARG A 265 -51.51 -12.35 -33.38
CA ARG A 265 -50.86 -11.26 -34.11
C ARG A 265 -50.39 -11.75 -35.49
N SER A 266 -50.63 -10.93 -36.53
CA SER A 266 -50.20 -11.25 -37.89
C SER A 266 -48.68 -11.38 -37.98
N LYS A 267 -48.19 -12.50 -38.52
CA LYS A 267 -46.75 -12.76 -38.73
C LYS A 267 -46.05 -11.66 -39.53
N PHE A 268 -46.78 -10.97 -40.40
CA PHE A 268 -46.26 -9.83 -41.17
C PHE A 268 -45.97 -8.60 -40.29
N LEU A 269 -46.83 -8.30 -39.30
CA LEU A 269 -46.61 -7.19 -38.38
C LEU A 269 -45.43 -7.46 -37.45
N ILE A 270 -45.27 -8.71 -37.01
CA ILE A 270 -44.10 -9.14 -36.23
C ILE A 270 -42.83 -9.00 -37.08
N MET A 271 -42.86 -9.39 -38.35
CA MET A 271 -41.72 -9.24 -39.26
C MET A 271 -41.39 -7.77 -39.57
N MET A 272 -42.38 -6.89 -39.70
CA MET A 272 -42.16 -5.44 -39.88
C MET A 272 -41.59 -4.81 -38.61
N ALA A 273 -42.13 -5.13 -37.44
CA ALA A 273 -41.59 -4.67 -36.16
C ALA A 273 -40.16 -5.18 -35.93
N GLN A 274 -39.87 -6.43 -36.30
CA GLN A 274 -38.52 -6.97 -36.22
C GLN A 274 -37.57 -6.24 -37.17
N LYS A 275 -38.00 -5.93 -38.40
CA LYS A 275 -37.20 -5.15 -39.34
C LYS A 275 -36.93 -3.72 -38.88
N GLU A 276 -37.87 -3.09 -38.17
CA GLU A 276 -37.65 -1.79 -37.52
C GLU A 276 -36.65 -1.89 -36.37
N ILE A 277 -36.74 -2.95 -35.55
CA ILE A 277 -35.77 -3.23 -34.48
C ILE A 277 -34.38 -3.49 -35.06
N ASP A 278 -34.27 -4.31 -36.10
CA ASP A 278 -33.00 -4.64 -36.75
C ASP A 278 -32.40 -3.41 -37.45
N LYS A 279 -33.23 -2.53 -38.01
CA LYS A 279 -32.78 -1.25 -38.56
C LYS A 279 -32.28 -0.31 -37.48
N ALA A 280 -33.00 -0.19 -36.35
CA ALA A 280 -32.56 0.61 -35.21
C ALA A 280 -31.24 0.09 -34.62
N LYS A 281 -31.08 -1.24 -34.49
CA LYS A 281 -29.82 -1.86 -34.08
C LYS A 281 -28.68 -1.61 -35.06
N ALA A 282 -28.94 -1.69 -36.37
CA ALA A 282 -27.92 -1.41 -37.38
C ALA A 282 -27.52 0.09 -37.42
N GLU A 283 -28.45 1.00 -37.11
CA GLU A 283 -28.14 2.43 -36.93
C GLU A 283 -27.32 2.66 -35.66
N GLU A 284 -27.64 1.98 -34.56
CA GLU A 284 -26.89 2.00 -33.31
C GLU A 284 -25.47 1.42 -33.46
N GLU A 285 -25.30 0.29 -34.14
CA GLU A 285 -24.00 -0.30 -34.45
C GLU A 285 -23.12 0.64 -35.28
N LYS A 286 -23.69 1.30 -36.30
CA LYS A 286 -22.97 2.30 -37.10
C LYS A 286 -22.59 3.53 -36.29
N ALA A 287 -23.46 4.01 -35.40
CA ALA A 287 -23.14 5.10 -34.50
C ALA A 287 -22.00 4.71 -33.54
N ASN A 288 -22.04 3.50 -32.98
CA ASN A 288 -21.00 2.95 -32.11
C ASN A 288 -19.66 2.75 -32.84
N GLU A 289 -19.70 2.33 -34.11
CA GLU A 289 -18.50 2.19 -34.95
C GLU A 289 -17.90 3.56 -35.30
N ALA A 290 -18.72 4.54 -35.66
CA ALA A 290 -18.28 5.91 -35.89
C ALA A 290 -17.68 6.55 -34.63
N GLU A 291 -18.29 6.33 -33.47
CA GLU A 291 -17.76 6.78 -32.18
C GLU A 291 -16.43 6.10 -31.85
N ARG A 292 -16.32 4.78 -32.08
CA ARG A 292 -15.06 4.04 -31.92
C ARG A 292 -13.95 4.59 -32.80
N LEU A 293 -14.25 4.91 -34.06
CA LEU A 293 -13.26 5.47 -34.98
C LEU A 293 -12.81 6.86 -34.53
N ARG A 294 -13.73 7.70 -34.04
CA ARG A 294 -13.38 9.01 -33.48
C ARG A 294 -12.46 8.88 -32.27
N ILE A 295 -12.78 7.97 -31.34
CA ILE A 295 -11.96 7.69 -30.15
C ILE A 295 -10.56 7.20 -30.58
N LEU A 296 -10.47 6.31 -31.56
CA LEU A 296 -9.19 5.77 -32.03
C LEU A 296 -8.33 6.85 -32.71
N GLU A 297 -8.95 7.80 -33.39
CA GLU A 297 -8.28 8.98 -33.96
C GLU A 297 -7.80 9.95 -32.87
N GLU A 298 -8.62 10.20 -31.85
CA GLU A 298 -8.26 11.01 -30.67
C GLU A 298 -7.13 10.38 -29.83
N GLU A 299 -7.10 9.04 -29.72
CA GLU A 299 -6.05 8.29 -29.00
C GLU A 299 -4.73 8.23 -29.77
N LYS A 300 -4.72 8.59 -31.06
CA LYS A 300 -3.52 8.53 -31.88
C LYS A 300 -2.46 9.51 -31.34
N ARG A 301 -1.22 9.04 -31.29
CA ARG A 301 -0.09 9.87 -30.86
C ARG A 301 0.10 11.05 -31.84
N PRO A 302 0.45 12.24 -31.33
CA PRO A 302 0.89 13.31 -32.20
C PRO A 302 2.15 12.86 -32.96
N PRO A 303 2.36 13.37 -34.20
CA PRO A 303 3.61 13.12 -34.90
C PRO A 303 4.79 13.68 -34.09
N ASP A 304 5.85 12.89 -33.93
CA ASP A 304 7.09 13.27 -33.25
C ASP A 304 8.22 13.43 -34.28
N ASP A 305 8.76 14.63 -34.40
CA ASP A 305 9.84 14.93 -35.35
C ASP A 305 11.14 14.16 -35.01
N LEU A 306 11.30 13.72 -33.75
CA LEU A 306 12.46 12.99 -33.24
C LEU A 306 12.19 11.48 -33.06
N GLU A 307 11.15 10.95 -33.70
CA GLU A 307 10.80 9.53 -33.59
C GLU A 307 11.96 8.63 -34.03
N GLY A 308 12.36 7.70 -33.16
CA GLY A 308 13.51 6.81 -33.41
C GLY A 308 14.88 7.39 -33.07
N GLU A 309 14.98 8.68 -32.73
CA GLU A 309 16.26 9.30 -32.38
C GLU A 309 16.46 9.51 -30.88
N ARG A 310 15.37 9.52 -30.10
CA ARG A 310 15.38 9.74 -28.66
C ARG A 310 16.02 8.60 -27.91
N VAL A 311 17.04 8.91 -27.12
CA VAL A 311 17.81 7.93 -26.38
C VAL A 311 17.14 7.65 -25.04
N HIS A 312 16.99 6.36 -24.71
CA HIS A 312 16.40 5.92 -23.45
C HIS A 312 17.07 4.66 -22.92
N ALA A 313 16.91 4.42 -21.63
CA ALA A 313 17.41 3.21 -20.98
C ALA A 313 16.36 2.56 -20.09
N TRP A 314 16.28 1.24 -20.18
CA TRP A 314 15.35 0.40 -19.44
C TRP A 314 16.04 -0.90 -19.02
N VAL A 315 15.33 -1.82 -18.40
CA VAL A 315 15.89 -3.10 -17.94
C VAL A 315 15.25 -4.26 -18.68
N ILE A 316 16.04 -5.27 -19.05
CA ILE A 316 15.55 -6.57 -19.52
C ILE A 316 15.89 -7.65 -18.50
N ILE A 317 14.95 -8.56 -18.26
CA ILE A 317 15.17 -9.78 -17.50
C ILE A 317 15.19 -10.96 -18.47
N LEU A 318 16.25 -11.76 -18.39
CA LEU A 318 16.42 -13.00 -19.16
C LEU A 318 16.22 -14.23 -18.26
N ASP A 319 16.13 -15.41 -18.88
CA ASP A 319 16.02 -16.68 -18.15
C ASP A 319 17.32 -16.97 -17.38
N GLY A 320 17.20 -17.11 -16.06
CA GLY A 320 18.33 -17.21 -15.14
C GLY A 320 18.09 -18.23 -14.03
N GLU A 321 18.86 -18.13 -12.93
CA GLU A 321 18.75 -19.07 -11.79
C GLU A 321 17.37 -19.03 -11.14
N ARG A 322 16.79 -17.83 -11.05
CA ARG A 322 15.42 -17.62 -10.63
C ARG A 322 14.53 -17.74 -11.87
N LYS A 323 13.86 -18.88 -12.02
CA LYS A 323 13.02 -19.19 -13.19
C LYS A 323 11.97 -18.10 -13.40
N VAL A 324 12.06 -17.45 -14.56
CA VAL A 324 11.04 -16.54 -15.08
C VAL A 324 10.36 -17.25 -16.25
N ASP A 325 9.03 -17.16 -16.36
CA ASP A 325 8.29 -17.91 -17.39
C ASP A 325 8.66 -17.48 -18.82
N GLN A 326 8.87 -16.17 -19.04
CA GLN A 326 9.30 -15.59 -20.31
C GLN A 326 10.15 -14.33 -20.04
N PRO A 327 11.14 -14.02 -20.88
CA PRO A 327 11.88 -12.76 -20.80
C PRO A 327 10.98 -11.55 -21.08
N PHE A 328 11.21 -10.43 -20.39
CA PHE A 328 10.42 -9.21 -20.51
C PHE A 328 11.23 -7.95 -20.17
N PHE A 329 10.69 -6.79 -20.58
CA PHE A 329 11.25 -5.47 -20.27
C PHE A 329 10.61 -4.87 -19.04
N ILE A 330 11.36 -4.05 -18.30
CA ILE A 330 10.87 -3.24 -17.19
C ILE A 330 11.26 -1.80 -17.46
N GLU A 331 10.26 -0.91 -17.42
CA GLU A 331 10.45 0.53 -17.48
C GLU A 331 10.73 1.08 -16.07
N PRO A 332 11.96 1.54 -15.75
CA PRO A 332 12.33 1.92 -14.39
C PRO A 332 11.54 3.12 -13.84
N SER A 333 11.15 4.04 -14.72
CA SER A 333 10.43 5.28 -14.35
C SER A 333 8.98 5.02 -13.90
N THR A 334 8.37 3.95 -14.38
CA THR A 334 6.97 3.58 -14.08
C THR A 334 6.87 2.34 -13.21
N GLY A 335 7.90 1.48 -13.23
CA GLY A 335 7.92 0.18 -12.56
C GLY A 335 7.04 -0.87 -13.24
N MET A 336 6.59 -0.62 -14.47
CA MET A 336 5.75 -1.55 -15.25
C MET A 336 6.59 -2.51 -16.08
N SER A 337 6.06 -3.71 -16.32
CA SER A 337 6.64 -4.67 -17.26
C SER A 337 5.98 -4.59 -18.62
N HIS A 338 6.77 -4.88 -19.66
CA HIS A 338 6.34 -4.92 -21.04
C HIS A 338 6.87 -6.18 -21.74
N PRO A 339 6.08 -6.80 -22.62
CA PRO A 339 6.55 -7.92 -23.44
C PRO A 339 7.66 -7.48 -24.39
N LEU A 340 8.42 -8.43 -24.92
CA LEU A 340 9.51 -8.15 -25.88
C LEU A 340 9.00 -7.65 -27.24
N ASP A 341 7.74 -7.90 -27.59
CA ASP A 341 7.09 -7.47 -28.84
C ASP A 341 6.33 -6.15 -28.66
N THR A 342 6.88 -5.21 -27.90
CA THR A 342 6.23 -3.94 -27.57
C THR A 342 6.60 -2.83 -28.55
N ASP A 343 5.62 -2.00 -28.92
CA ASP A 343 5.82 -0.82 -29.78
C ASP A 343 6.37 0.41 -29.02
N LEU A 344 6.70 0.25 -27.73
CA LEU A 344 7.21 1.32 -26.88
C LEU A 344 8.69 1.62 -27.11
N TYR A 345 9.45 0.60 -27.50
CA TYR A 345 10.89 0.69 -27.77
C TYR A 345 11.13 0.45 -29.26
N LEU A 346 11.89 1.34 -29.89
CA LEU A 346 12.06 1.37 -31.34
C LEU A 346 13.32 0.62 -31.78
N GLY A 347 14.34 0.54 -30.93
CA GLY A 347 15.56 -0.20 -31.23
C GLY A 347 16.50 -0.32 -30.03
N ILE A 348 17.38 -1.31 -30.07
CA ILE A 348 18.37 -1.58 -29.03
C ILE A 348 19.77 -1.47 -29.63
N GLU A 349 20.62 -0.64 -29.00
CA GLU A 349 22.02 -0.47 -29.38
C GLU A 349 22.92 -1.42 -28.59
N SER A 350 22.70 -1.51 -27.28
CA SER A 350 23.52 -2.33 -26.38
C SER A 350 22.79 -2.75 -25.12
N VAL A 351 23.30 -3.81 -24.50
CA VAL A 351 22.87 -4.29 -23.19
C VAL A 351 24.08 -4.59 -22.31
N TRP A 352 23.99 -4.36 -21.00
CA TRP A 352 25.09 -4.68 -20.08
C TRP A 352 24.62 -5.03 -18.68
N ASN A 353 25.46 -5.76 -17.98
CA ASN A 353 25.30 -6.03 -16.55
C ASN A 353 26.65 -5.81 -15.83
N HIS A 354 26.76 -6.30 -14.60
CA HIS A 354 27.98 -6.22 -13.80
C HIS A 354 29.14 -7.10 -14.31
N LEU A 355 28.89 -7.99 -15.28
CA LEU A 355 29.85 -8.99 -15.78
C LEU A 355 30.37 -8.68 -17.19
N ASN A 356 29.56 -8.12 -18.08
CA ASN A 356 29.99 -7.77 -19.43
C ASN A 356 29.10 -6.70 -20.08
N TYR A 357 29.52 -6.27 -21.28
CA TYR A 357 28.81 -5.38 -22.18
C TYR A 357 28.63 -6.07 -23.53
N TRP A 358 27.42 -6.03 -24.08
CA TRP A 358 27.05 -6.62 -25.37
C TRP A 358 26.48 -5.56 -26.30
N VAL A 359 26.92 -5.57 -27.55
CA VAL A 359 26.45 -4.69 -28.61
C VAL A 359 25.54 -5.47 -29.53
N ASN A 360 24.38 -4.89 -29.86
CA ASN A 360 23.46 -5.48 -30.82
C ASN A 360 23.98 -5.26 -32.26
N LEU A 361 24.14 -6.36 -33.00
CA LEU A 361 24.50 -6.36 -34.42
C LEU A 361 23.31 -6.60 -35.36
N GLN A 362 22.13 -6.89 -34.80
CA GLN A 362 20.90 -7.15 -35.55
C GLN A 362 20.29 -5.85 -36.10
N ASP A 363 19.45 -5.97 -37.13
CA ASP A 363 18.71 -4.84 -37.70
C ASP A 363 17.45 -4.54 -36.88
N CYS A 364 17.31 -3.29 -36.43
CA CYS A 364 16.17 -2.80 -35.64
C CYS A 364 15.18 -1.96 -36.48
N SER A 365 15.29 -1.93 -37.80
CA SER A 365 14.49 -1.05 -38.67
C SER A 365 12.97 -1.32 -38.60
N GLU A 366 12.56 -2.54 -38.25
CA GLU A 366 11.15 -2.93 -38.07
C GLU A 366 10.73 -2.99 -36.59
N GLY A 367 11.51 -2.37 -35.68
CA GLY A 367 11.31 -2.42 -34.24
C GLY A 367 12.02 -3.58 -33.56
N ILE A 368 11.60 -3.90 -32.32
CA ILE A 368 12.26 -4.87 -31.44
C ILE A 368 11.65 -6.27 -31.46
N GLY A 369 10.45 -6.46 -32.02
CA GLY A 369 9.70 -7.74 -31.93
C GLY A 369 10.36 -8.93 -32.61
N LYS A 370 11.23 -8.70 -33.61
CA LYS A 370 11.96 -9.75 -34.33
C LYS A 370 13.35 -10.04 -33.77
N LEU A 371 13.79 -9.34 -32.73
CA LEU A 371 15.13 -9.51 -32.16
C LEU A 371 15.24 -10.81 -31.38
N GLU A 372 16.37 -11.49 -31.52
CA GLU A 372 16.71 -12.64 -30.68
C GLU A 372 17.60 -12.20 -29.52
N TYR A 373 17.21 -12.59 -28.30
CA TYR A 373 17.84 -12.16 -27.03
C TYR A 373 18.82 -13.19 -26.45
N ASN A 374 19.31 -14.12 -27.28
CA ASN A 374 20.34 -15.06 -26.86
C ASN A 374 21.74 -14.42 -26.94
N LEU A 375 22.21 -13.86 -25.82
CA LEU A 375 23.49 -13.15 -25.73
C LEU A 375 24.75 -14.02 -25.98
N LYS A 376 24.59 -15.34 -26.13
CA LYS A 376 25.69 -16.25 -26.49
C LYS A 376 25.99 -16.28 -27.99
N ASP A 377 25.05 -15.83 -28.82
CA ASP A 377 25.20 -15.83 -30.27
C ASP A 377 26.04 -14.62 -30.72
N VAL A 378 27.32 -14.88 -31.02
CA VAL A 378 28.30 -13.85 -31.39
C VAL A 378 27.98 -13.19 -32.74
N GLU A 379 27.19 -13.84 -33.61
CA GLU A 379 26.76 -13.23 -34.87
C GLU A 379 25.75 -12.10 -34.63
N LYS A 380 24.98 -12.18 -33.53
CA LYS A 380 23.91 -11.23 -33.18
C LYS A 380 24.32 -10.26 -32.08
N TRP A 381 25.16 -10.69 -31.15
CA TRP A 381 25.62 -9.92 -29.99
C TRP A 381 27.14 -9.95 -29.87
N GLU A 382 27.81 -8.82 -30.13
CA GLU A 382 29.26 -8.69 -29.95
C GLU A 382 29.57 -8.30 -28.50
N HIS A 383 30.29 -9.15 -27.77
CA HIS A 383 30.70 -8.88 -26.39
C HIS A 383 32.04 -8.13 -26.32
N ILE A 384 32.22 -7.25 -25.34
CA ILE A 384 33.51 -6.57 -25.12
C ILE A 384 34.54 -7.55 -24.54
N LEU A 385 34.21 -8.19 -23.42
CA LEU A 385 35.12 -9.13 -22.75
C LEU A 385 34.87 -10.56 -23.25
N ALA A 386 35.80 -11.08 -24.06
CA ALA A 386 35.70 -12.43 -24.58
C ALA A 386 35.89 -13.48 -23.47
N GLY A 387 34.89 -14.36 -23.32
CA GLY A 387 34.87 -15.42 -22.29
C GLY A 387 34.22 -15.02 -20.97
N GLU A 388 33.56 -13.85 -20.89
CA GLU A 388 32.74 -13.44 -19.75
C GLU A 388 31.25 -13.40 -20.11
N PRO A 389 30.34 -13.87 -19.23
CA PRO A 389 30.57 -14.39 -17.87
C PRO A 389 31.31 -15.74 -17.84
N TYR A 390 32.10 -15.97 -16.78
CA TYR A 390 32.86 -17.22 -16.54
C TYR A 390 32.05 -18.50 -16.80
N ALA A 391 30.75 -18.50 -16.47
CA ALA A 391 29.85 -19.64 -16.69
C ALA A 391 29.65 -20.04 -18.16
N TRP A 392 29.97 -19.16 -19.12
CA TRP A 392 29.84 -19.43 -20.56
C TRP A 392 31.15 -19.92 -21.19
N ARG A 393 32.22 -20.11 -20.39
CA ARG A 393 33.48 -20.65 -20.90
C ARG A 393 33.35 -22.15 -21.18
N GLU A 394 33.54 -22.53 -22.43
CA GLU A 394 33.63 -23.94 -22.82
C GLU A 394 35.05 -24.47 -22.54
N TYR A 395 35.25 -25.12 -21.40
CA TYR A 395 36.48 -25.88 -21.16
C TYR A 395 36.46 -27.11 -22.06
N LYS A 396 37.30 -27.13 -23.10
CA LYS A 396 37.62 -28.39 -23.78
C LYS A 396 38.31 -29.29 -22.76
N ALA A 397 37.60 -30.30 -22.26
CA ALA A 397 38.18 -31.32 -21.40
C ALA A 397 39.37 -31.94 -22.13
N LYS A 398 40.60 -31.63 -21.70
CA LYS A 398 41.79 -32.35 -22.14
C LYS A 398 41.59 -33.81 -21.72
N GLU A 399 41.62 -34.74 -22.69
CA GLU A 399 41.77 -36.16 -22.38
C GLU A 399 43.03 -36.30 -21.52
N PHE A 400 42.90 -36.92 -20.35
CA PHE A 400 44.00 -37.20 -19.42
C PHE A 400 45.08 -38.02 -20.16
N GLY A 401 46.15 -37.36 -20.63
CA GLY A 401 47.17 -38.07 -21.41
C GLY A 401 48.45 -37.33 -21.81
N GLU A 402 48.62 -36.03 -21.56
CA GLU A 402 49.87 -35.32 -21.91
C GLU A 402 50.38 -34.48 -20.72
N GLU A 403 51.27 -35.08 -19.91
CA GLU A 403 51.86 -34.47 -18.69
C GLU A 403 53.13 -33.61 -18.95
N GLU A 404 53.48 -33.25 -20.19
CA GLU A 404 54.72 -32.48 -20.47
C GLU A 404 54.52 -31.08 -21.09
N GLY A 405 53.31 -30.51 -21.01
CA GLY A 405 52.99 -29.14 -21.48
C GLY A 405 52.78 -28.07 -20.41
N ASP A 406 52.96 -28.41 -19.12
CA ASP A 406 52.19 -27.83 -18.02
C ASP A 406 52.65 -26.45 -17.46
N VAL A 407 53.49 -25.70 -18.18
CA VAL A 407 53.97 -24.37 -17.73
C VAL A 407 53.75 -23.26 -18.77
N ARG A 408 53.42 -23.59 -20.02
CA ARG A 408 53.09 -22.58 -21.05
C ARG A 408 51.59 -22.26 -21.10
N ASP A 409 50.74 -23.25 -20.95
CA ASP A 409 49.28 -23.07 -21.05
C ASP A 409 48.67 -22.30 -19.87
N MET A 410 49.33 -22.28 -18.69
CA MET A 410 48.90 -21.48 -17.54
C MET A 410 48.94 -19.95 -17.79
N TYR A 411 49.69 -19.50 -18.80
CA TYR A 411 49.79 -18.09 -19.18
C TYR A 411 48.87 -17.70 -20.35
N ASP A 412 48.30 -18.68 -21.07
CA ASP A 412 47.52 -18.43 -22.30
C ASP A 412 46.02 -18.16 -22.04
N GLU A 413 45.51 -18.39 -20.81
CA GLU A 413 44.10 -18.12 -20.44
C GLU A 413 43.92 -16.94 -19.46
N GLN A 414 44.76 -15.90 -19.54
CA GLN A 414 44.49 -14.64 -18.81
C GLN A 414 43.43 -13.81 -19.54
N HIS A 415 42.17 -14.18 -19.39
CA HIS A 415 41.03 -13.36 -19.80
C HIS A 415 40.89 -12.14 -18.89
N LEU A 416 40.71 -10.95 -19.48
CA LEU A 416 40.35 -9.75 -18.72
C LEU A 416 38.91 -9.89 -18.24
N ASP A 417 38.72 -9.99 -16.93
CA ASP A 417 37.44 -10.02 -16.24
C ASP A 417 37.02 -8.62 -15.79
N MET A 418 35.72 -8.39 -15.56
CA MET A 418 35.25 -7.11 -15.03
C MET A 418 35.89 -6.82 -13.66
N PRO A 419 36.34 -5.58 -13.39
CA PRO A 419 36.79 -5.19 -12.07
C PRO A 419 35.61 -5.10 -11.10
N LEU A 420 35.92 -5.12 -9.80
CA LEU A 420 34.90 -4.95 -8.77
C LEU A 420 34.19 -3.58 -8.92
N PRO A 421 32.87 -3.51 -8.67
CA PRO A 421 32.14 -2.25 -8.78
C PRO A 421 32.71 -1.15 -7.87
N TRP A 422 32.88 0.05 -8.43
CA TRP A 422 33.43 1.20 -7.70
C TRP A 422 32.39 1.89 -6.81
N SER A 423 31.11 1.76 -7.14
CA SER A 423 29.98 2.37 -6.44
C SER A 423 29.78 1.77 -5.04
N THR A 424 29.15 2.49 -4.12
CA THR A 424 28.77 1.95 -2.81
C THR A 424 27.52 1.07 -2.89
N LYS A 425 27.36 0.14 -1.93
CA LYS A 425 26.14 -0.67 -1.84
C LYS A 425 24.94 0.24 -1.61
N ILE A 426 23.81 -0.09 -2.24
CA ILE A 426 22.54 0.58 -1.99
C ILE A 426 22.13 0.39 -0.53
N SER A 427 21.72 1.46 0.12
CA SER A 427 21.20 1.45 1.48
C SER A 427 20.00 2.39 1.53
N ILE A 428 18.82 1.83 1.73
CA ILE A 428 17.57 2.58 1.85
C ILE A 428 17.22 2.59 3.35
N PRO A 429 17.23 3.75 4.02
CA PRO A 429 16.71 3.85 5.38
C PRO A 429 15.23 3.45 5.43
N HIS A 430 14.78 2.84 6.53
CA HIS A 430 13.38 2.40 6.64
C HIS A 430 12.39 3.56 6.51
N GLU A 431 12.75 4.72 7.05
CA GLU A 431 11.96 5.96 6.97
C GLU A 431 11.74 6.41 5.53
N LEU A 432 12.79 6.31 4.70
CA LEU A 432 12.72 6.67 3.29
C LEU A 432 11.81 5.70 2.53
N LEU A 433 11.89 4.41 2.85
CA LEU A 433 11.03 3.37 2.27
C LEU A 433 9.55 3.58 2.67
N LYS A 434 9.28 4.00 3.91
CA LYS A 434 7.92 4.28 4.40
C LYS A 434 7.34 5.57 3.84
N ARG A 435 8.17 6.60 3.65
CA ARG A 435 7.77 7.84 2.98
C ARG A 435 7.35 7.60 1.53
N ARG A 436 7.89 6.54 0.89
CA ARG A 436 7.58 6.04 -0.48
C ARG A 436 7.84 7.05 -1.61
N PHE A 437 7.33 8.28 -1.52
CA PHE A 437 7.43 9.37 -2.49
C PHE A 437 8.28 10.54 -1.94
N PRO A 438 9.09 11.23 -2.77
CA PRO A 438 9.88 12.39 -2.32
C PRO A 438 9.03 13.53 -1.74
N ASP A 439 7.92 13.87 -2.40
CA ASP A 439 7.04 14.99 -2.06
C ASP A 439 5.80 14.54 -1.24
N GLY A 440 5.81 13.31 -0.72
CA GLY A 440 4.69 12.73 0.06
C GLY A 440 3.53 12.18 -0.77
N GLY A 441 3.47 12.50 -2.06
CA GLY A 441 2.51 11.93 -3.01
C GLY A 441 3.02 11.92 -4.45
N LYS A 442 2.29 11.23 -5.32
CA LYS A 442 2.57 11.08 -6.75
C LYS A 442 1.26 11.14 -7.52
N GLU A 443 1.24 11.94 -8.58
CA GLU A 443 0.11 12.05 -9.49
C GLU A 443 0.48 11.44 -10.84
N THR A 444 -0.42 10.68 -11.44
CA THR A 444 -0.20 10.06 -12.74
C THR A 444 -1.48 10.08 -13.56
N TYR A 445 -1.40 10.70 -14.74
CA TYR A 445 -2.47 10.70 -15.71
C TYR A 445 -2.37 9.45 -16.56
N PHE A 446 -3.33 8.55 -16.41
CA PHE A 446 -3.58 7.43 -17.32
C PHE A 446 -4.66 7.81 -18.33
N LYS A 447 -4.95 6.90 -19.24
CA LYS A 447 -6.07 7.03 -20.18
C LYS A 447 -7.38 7.31 -19.43
N ARG A 448 -7.92 8.52 -19.63
CA ARG A 448 -9.18 9.01 -19.05
C ARG A 448 -9.24 8.90 -17.51
N THR A 449 -8.10 8.81 -16.84
CA THR A 449 -8.04 8.55 -15.40
C THR A 449 -6.87 9.28 -14.77
N LEU A 450 -7.11 10.05 -13.72
CA LEU A 450 -6.08 10.63 -12.87
C LEU A 450 -5.96 9.80 -11.59
N VAL A 451 -4.77 9.29 -11.31
CA VAL A 451 -4.45 8.55 -10.10
C VAL A 451 -3.50 9.39 -9.24
N GLN A 452 -3.91 9.70 -8.02
CA GLN A 452 -3.08 10.31 -7.00
C GLN A 452 -2.80 9.27 -5.92
N GLU A 453 -1.54 8.97 -5.66
CA GLU A 453 -1.10 8.06 -4.61
C GLU A 453 -0.35 8.84 -3.53
N PHE A 454 -0.60 8.49 -2.27
CA PHE A 454 0.03 9.09 -1.10
C PHE A 454 0.61 8.00 -0.22
N ALA A 455 1.67 8.32 0.52
CA ALA A 455 2.20 7.36 1.48
C ALA A 455 1.30 7.27 2.73
N PRO A 456 1.16 6.07 3.34
CA PRO A 456 0.39 5.93 4.56
C PRO A 456 0.91 6.86 5.67
N TYR A 457 -0.01 7.50 6.41
CA TYR A 457 0.28 8.47 7.47
C TYR A 457 0.90 9.81 7.01
N THR A 458 0.98 10.09 5.71
CA THR A 458 1.40 11.42 5.22
C THR A 458 0.26 12.44 5.30
N LEU A 459 -0.97 12.03 5.00
CA LEU A 459 -2.16 12.86 5.14
C LEU A 459 -2.92 12.52 6.42
N ASP A 460 -3.41 13.55 7.12
CA ASP A 460 -4.17 13.41 8.37
C ASP A 460 -5.54 12.71 8.18
N ASP A 461 -6.06 12.73 6.95
CA ASP A 461 -7.30 12.06 6.56
C ASP A 461 -7.14 10.56 6.30
N GLY A 462 -5.90 10.07 6.22
CA GLY A 462 -5.57 8.68 5.91
C GLY A 462 -5.79 8.30 4.46
N LEU A 463 -5.93 9.27 3.54
CA LEU A 463 -6.07 9.01 2.11
C LEU A 463 -4.73 8.46 1.58
N VAL A 464 -4.78 7.29 0.94
CA VAL A 464 -3.62 6.64 0.34
C VAL A 464 -3.71 6.65 -1.18
N LYS A 465 -4.93 6.67 -1.73
CA LYS A 465 -5.13 6.72 -3.19
C LYS A 465 -6.43 7.41 -3.55
N ARG A 466 -6.40 8.28 -4.55
CA ARG A 466 -7.58 8.89 -5.19
C ARG A 466 -7.53 8.59 -6.68
N ILE A 467 -8.61 8.01 -7.21
CA ILE A 467 -8.77 7.69 -8.63
C ILE A 467 -9.93 8.50 -9.17
N THR A 468 -9.64 9.47 -10.02
CA THR A 468 -10.64 10.29 -10.71
C THR A 468 -10.76 9.81 -12.14
N ARG A 469 -11.94 9.31 -12.53
CA ARG A 469 -12.24 8.89 -13.91
C ARG A 469 -12.97 9.97 -14.67
N PHE A 470 -12.68 10.07 -15.95
CA PHE A 470 -13.19 11.09 -16.84
C PHE A 470 -13.94 10.50 -18.04
N SER A 471 -14.91 11.25 -18.55
CA SER A 471 -15.67 10.85 -19.74
C SER A 471 -14.87 11.09 -21.03
N ASP A 472 -13.96 12.06 -21.01
CA ASP A 472 -13.18 12.54 -22.13
C ASP A 472 -11.68 12.22 -21.98
N PHE A 473 -10.94 12.27 -23.08
CA PHE A 473 -9.48 12.05 -23.09
C PHE A 473 -8.69 13.22 -22.50
N TYR A 474 -9.24 14.43 -22.55
CA TYR A 474 -8.61 15.65 -22.01
C TYR A 474 -8.80 15.82 -20.50
N CYS A 475 -9.52 14.89 -19.85
CA CYS A 475 -9.78 14.87 -18.42
C CYS A 475 -10.51 16.14 -17.91
N THR A 476 -11.52 16.62 -18.64
CA THR A 476 -12.34 17.78 -18.22
C THR A 476 -13.58 17.36 -17.44
N ASP A 477 -14.24 16.26 -17.85
CA ASP A 477 -15.56 15.88 -17.34
C ASP A 477 -15.47 14.67 -16.43
N ILE A 478 -15.54 14.91 -15.12
CA ILE A 478 -15.45 13.88 -14.07
C ILE A 478 -16.68 12.98 -14.10
N THR A 479 -16.47 11.67 -14.13
CA THR A 479 -17.54 10.66 -14.01
C THR A 479 -17.61 10.06 -12.61
N LEU A 480 -16.46 9.69 -12.05
CA LEU A 480 -16.37 8.91 -10.81
C LEU A 480 -15.10 9.30 -10.05
N ILE A 481 -15.20 9.48 -8.74
CA ILE A 481 -14.03 9.65 -7.85
C ILE A 481 -14.04 8.50 -6.84
N GLU A 482 -12.97 7.72 -6.79
CA GLU A 482 -12.75 6.67 -5.80
C GLU A 482 -11.61 7.07 -4.87
N ASP A 483 -11.94 7.29 -3.60
CA ASP A 483 -10.99 7.59 -2.53
C ASP A 483 -10.76 6.33 -1.69
N TYR A 484 -9.52 5.89 -1.57
CA TYR A 484 -9.09 4.76 -0.74
C TYR A 484 -8.32 5.27 0.47
N TYR A 485 -8.75 4.80 1.64
CA TYR A 485 -8.19 5.19 2.93
C TYR A 485 -7.57 4.00 3.65
N GLU A 486 -6.51 4.25 4.39
CA GLU A 486 -5.91 3.25 5.28
C GLU A 486 -5.78 3.78 6.70
N ASN A 487 -5.81 2.84 7.65
CA ASN A 487 -5.54 3.11 9.06
C ASN A 487 -6.47 4.13 9.72
N ARG A 488 -7.65 4.42 9.17
CA ARG A 488 -8.62 5.28 9.86
C ARG A 488 -9.26 4.56 11.05
N SER A 489 -9.44 5.28 12.16
CA SER A 489 -10.07 4.74 13.38
C SER A 489 -11.54 4.39 13.18
N ASP A 490 -12.23 5.14 12.31
CA ASP A 490 -13.63 4.96 11.93
C ASP A 490 -13.86 3.77 10.98
N LYS A 491 -12.78 3.10 10.58
CA LYS A 491 -12.74 1.94 9.68
C LYS A 491 -13.21 2.25 8.25
N LEU A 492 -13.33 3.51 7.85
CA LEU A 492 -13.58 3.87 6.45
C LEU A 492 -12.35 3.47 5.61
N TYR A 493 -12.55 2.69 4.55
CA TYR A 493 -11.46 2.28 3.67
C TYR A 493 -11.66 2.68 2.21
N MET A 494 -12.90 2.97 1.80
CA MET A 494 -13.20 3.39 0.43
C MET A 494 -14.42 4.31 0.41
N SER A 495 -14.37 5.37 -0.39
CA SER A 495 -15.49 6.25 -0.68
C SER A 495 -15.58 6.47 -2.18
N ILE A 496 -16.77 6.31 -2.75
CA ILE A 496 -17.02 6.44 -4.18
C ILE A 496 -18.02 7.56 -4.41
N TYR A 497 -17.62 8.60 -5.12
CA TYR A 497 -18.49 9.70 -5.54
C TYR A 497 -18.81 9.59 -7.03
N ASP A 498 -20.07 9.34 -7.35
CA ASP A 498 -20.59 9.37 -8.71
C ASP A 498 -21.06 10.78 -9.05
N ALA A 499 -20.36 11.44 -9.98
CA ALA A 499 -20.64 12.82 -10.37
C ALA A 499 -21.97 12.95 -11.13
N ARG A 500 -22.43 11.89 -11.81
CA ARG A 500 -23.68 11.90 -12.58
C ARG A 500 -24.91 11.83 -11.68
N THR A 501 -24.85 11.04 -10.60
CA THR A 501 -25.95 10.90 -9.64
C THR A 501 -25.83 11.83 -8.43
N GLY A 502 -24.62 12.35 -8.16
CA GLY A 502 -24.31 13.13 -6.95
C GLY A 502 -24.29 12.30 -5.67
N MET A 503 -24.31 10.97 -5.79
CA MET A 503 -24.29 10.03 -4.67
C MET A 503 -22.87 9.70 -4.25
N VAL A 504 -22.66 9.63 -2.94
CA VAL A 504 -21.45 9.15 -2.28
C VAL A 504 -21.76 7.79 -1.66
N THR A 505 -20.88 6.82 -1.87
CA THR A 505 -20.96 5.49 -1.28
C THR A 505 -19.70 5.23 -0.47
N ASP A 506 -19.84 5.24 0.85
CA ASP A 506 -18.78 4.94 1.80
C ASP A 506 -18.79 3.46 2.17
N TYR A 507 -17.62 2.83 2.22
CA TYR A 507 -17.41 1.44 2.64
C TYR A 507 -16.50 1.37 3.87
N PHE A 508 -16.93 0.58 4.85
CA PHE A 508 -16.26 0.42 6.14
C PHE A 508 -15.74 -1.01 6.33
N ASN A 509 -14.56 -1.11 6.92
CA ASN A 509 -13.95 -2.38 7.31
C ASN A 509 -14.72 -3.00 8.50
N PRO A 510 -14.78 -4.35 8.59
CA PRO A 510 -15.35 -5.03 9.74
C PRO A 510 -14.70 -4.60 11.07
N GLY A 511 -15.49 -4.47 12.13
CA GLY A 511 -15.01 -4.13 13.48
C GLY A 511 -15.41 -2.73 13.98
N ARG A 512 -16.15 -1.96 13.19
CA ARG A 512 -16.78 -0.71 13.62
C ARG A 512 -17.86 -0.98 14.69
N GLU A 513 -17.94 -0.14 15.72
CA GLU A 513 -18.81 -0.37 16.90
C GLU A 513 -20.31 -0.41 16.57
N ASP A 514 -20.77 0.40 15.63
CA ASP A 514 -22.15 0.43 15.14
C ASP A 514 -22.47 -0.71 14.15
N GLY A 515 -21.47 -1.46 13.70
CA GLY A 515 -21.60 -2.53 12.72
C GLY A 515 -21.99 -2.06 11.31
N ALA A 516 -21.84 -0.78 10.97
CA ALA A 516 -22.09 -0.28 9.62
C ALA A 516 -21.01 -0.79 8.64
N ILE A 517 -21.43 -1.21 7.44
CA ILE A 517 -20.55 -1.69 6.36
C ILE A 517 -20.57 -0.72 5.17
N LYS A 518 -21.73 -0.17 4.82
CA LYS A 518 -21.88 0.69 3.64
C LYS A 518 -22.87 1.81 3.92
N HIS A 519 -22.56 3.04 3.52
CA HIS A 519 -23.44 4.19 3.64
C HIS A 519 -23.51 4.94 2.30
N VAL A 520 -24.71 4.99 1.72
CA VAL A 520 -25.00 5.68 0.46
C VAL A 520 -25.80 6.94 0.77
N TYR A 521 -25.33 8.11 0.36
CA TYR A 521 -26.00 9.39 0.62
C TYR A 521 -25.70 10.43 -0.48
N CYS A 522 -26.52 11.48 -0.58
CA CYS A 522 -26.31 12.56 -1.55
C CYS A 522 -25.40 13.65 -0.98
N LYS A 523 -24.32 14.01 -1.69
CA LYS A 523 -23.31 14.98 -1.22
C LYS A 523 -23.89 16.38 -0.97
N HIS A 524 -24.82 16.81 -1.82
CA HIS A 524 -25.36 18.18 -1.80
C HIS A 524 -26.48 18.39 -0.77
N ASN A 525 -27.03 17.31 -0.20
CA ASN A 525 -28.14 17.39 0.73
C ASN A 525 -27.93 16.41 1.87
N ASP A 526 -27.19 16.82 2.90
CA ASP A 526 -26.91 15.97 4.07
C ASP A 526 -27.92 16.14 5.21
N GLU A 527 -29.14 16.59 4.89
CA GLU A 527 -30.22 16.61 5.86
C GLU A 527 -30.68 15.18 6.21
N ARG A 528 -31.23 15.00 7.41
CA ARG A 528 -31.78 13.72 7.90
C ARG A 528 -32.88 13.16 6.97
N GLU A 529 -33.55 14.03 6.22
CA GLU A 529 -34.68 13.71 5.34
C GLU A 529 -34.23 13.38 3.91
N SER A 530 -32.93 13.43 3.62
CA SER A 530 -32.38 13.05 2.33
C SER A 530 -32.42 11.54 2.12
N GLU A 531 -32.53 11.15 0.86
CA GLU A 531 -32.42 9.75 0.44
C GLU A 531 -31.03 9.22 0.82
N ARG A 532 -31.02 8.25 1.74
CA ARG A 532 -29.80 7.57 2.17
C ARG A 532 -30.09 6.12 2.53
N THR A 533 -29.09 5.28 2.33
CA THR A 533 -29.16 3.86 2.65
C THR A 533 -27.96 3.48 3.51
N ILE A 534 -28.21 2.84 4.65
CA ILE A 534 -27.18 2.34 5.56
C ILE A 534 -27.28 0.81 5.59
N PHE A 535 -26.19 0.13 5.28
CA PHE A 535 -26.07 -1.32 5.35
C PHE A 535 -25.25 -1.70 6.58
N PHE A 536 -25.69 -2.76 7.25
CA PHE A 536 -25.11 -3.24 8.50
C PHE A 536 -24.69 -4.70 8.40
N ASN A 537 -23.70 -5.06 9.21
CA ASN A 537 -23.33 -6.45 9.42
C ASN A 537 -24.35 -7.14 10.31
N ASN A 538 -25.26 -7.88 9.68
CA ASN A 538 -26.31 -8.65 10.36
C ASN A 538 -25.79 -9.66 11.39
N LYS A 539 -24.55 -10.16 11.25
CA LYS A 539 -23.94 -11.13 12.19
C LYS A 539 -23.32 -10.45 13.41
N ALA A 540 -22.81 -9.23 13.24
CA ALA A 540 -22.13 -8.51 14.33
C ALA A 540 -23.13 -7.79 15.25
N ARG A 541 -24.28 -7.37 14.71
CA ARG A 541 -25.31 -6.68 15.49
C ARG A 541 -26.27 -7.65 16.18
N PHE A 542 -26.64 -7.32 17.42
CA PHE A 542 -27.58 -8.11 18.22
C PHE A 542 -29.03 -8.09 17.71
N ASP A 543 -29.41 -7.07 16.94
CA ASP A 543 -30.76 -6.89 16.39
C ASP A 543 -30.94 -7.53 15.00
N SER A 544 -29.87 -8.10 14.43
CA SER A 544 -29.80 -8.69 13.09
C SER A 544 -30.32 -7.77 11.97
N LEU A 545 -30.20 -6.46 12.17
CA LEU A 545 -30.51 -5.45 11.17
C LEU A 545 -29.50 -5.53 10.02
N SER A 546 -30.00 -5.55 8.78
CA SER A 546 -29.15 -5.65 7.59
C SER A 546 -29.11 -4.35 6.79
N LYS A 547 -30.23 -3.63 6.71
CA LYS A 547 -30.34 -2.42 5.87
C LYS A 547 -31.39 -1.46 6.43
N ILE A 548 -31.06 -0.17 6.42
CA ILE A 548 -32.03 0.92 6.61
C ILE A 548 -32.03 1.75 5.33
N GLU A 549 -33.21 2.06 4.79
CA GLU A 549 -33.36 3.09 3.76
C GLU A 549 -34.20 4.23 4.32
N CYS A 550 -33.62 5.42 4.34
CA CYS A 550 -34.29 6.65 4.72
C CYS A 550 -34.61 7.41 3.44
N GLY A 551 -35.87 7.76 3.24
CA GLY A 551 -36.32 8.71 2.23
C GLY A 551 -37.16 9.80 2.87
N GLY A 552 -37.39 10.90 2.14
CA GLY A 552 -38.06 12.09 2.70
C GLY A 552 -39.46 11.85 3.29
N SER A 553 -40.14 10.76 2.92
CA SER A 553 -41.46 10.39 3.44
C SER A 553 -41.55 8.96 4.01
N LYS A 554 -40.47 8.18 3.92
CA LYS A 554 -40.47 6.75 4.25
C LYS A 554 -39.19 6.33 4.95
N LEU A 555 -39.31 5.41 5.90
CA LEU A 555 -38.20 4.71 6.54
C LEU A 555 -38.43 3.21 6.41
N THR A 556 -37.53 2.49 5.76
CA THR A 556 -37.59 1.03 5.63
C THR A 556 -36.44 0.39 6.41
N GLU A 557 -36.75 -0.69 7.12
CA GLU A 557 -35.81 -1.48 7.91
C GLU A 557 -35.89 -2.93 7.43
N HIS A 558 -34.75 -3.51 7.07
CA HIS A 558 -34.63 -4.91 6.68
C HIS A 558 -33.83 -5.66 7.74
N TYR A 559 -34.34 -6.83 8.11
CA TYR A 559 -33.75 -7.70 9.12
C TYR A 559 -33.52 -9.10 8.54
N PHE A 560 -32.50 -9.78 9.04
CA PHE A 560 -32.17 -11.14 8.64
C PHE A 560 -32.23 -12.09 9.84
N ASP A 561 -32.98 -13.19 9.71
CA ASP A 561 -33.06 -14.29 10.70
C ASP A 561 -33.23 -13.89 12.19
N ARG A 562 -34.12 -12.95 12.47
CA ARG A 562 -34.49 -12.60 13.86
C ARG A 562 -35.30 -13.71 14.55
N GLU A 563 -35.18 -13.79 15.87
CA GLU A 563 -35.94 -14.73 16.72
C GLU A 563 -37.47 -14.53 16.61
N ASP A 564 -37.92 -13.28 16.54
CA ASP A 564 -39.34 -12.91 16.38
C ASP A 564 -39.85 -13.02 14.93
N LYS A 565 -39.00 -13.52 14.01
CA LYS A 565 -39.30 -13.71 12.59
C LYS A 565 -39.63 -12.43 11.82
N LEU A 566 -39.42 -11.25 12.41
CA LEU A 566 -39.55 -9.97 11.70
C LEU A 566 -38.42 -9.83 10.69
N TYR A 567 -38.75 -9.61 9.42
CA TYR A 567 -37.74 -9.41 8.36
C TYR A 567 -37.85 -8.03 7.69
N PHE A 568 -38.98 -7.35 7.80
CA PHE A 568 -39.21 -6.08 7.14
C PHE A 568 -40.13 -5.17 7.93
N ARG A 569 -39.77 -3.89 8.02
CA ARG A 569 -40.60 -2.82 8.56
C ARG A 569 -40.56 -1.60 7.65
N GLU A 570 -41.71 -0.99 7.42
CA GLU A 570 -41.84 0.27 6.67
C GLU A 570 -42.65 1.26 7.50
N VAL A 571 -42.12 2.47 7.66
CA VAL A 571 -42.78 3.60 8.34
C VAL A 571 -43.01 4.67 7.29
N THR A 572 -44.26 5.11 7.15
CA THR A 572 -44.63 6.24 6.30
C THR A 572 -45.01 7.42 7.18
N TYR A 573 -44.42 8.58 6.90
CA TYR A 573 -44.68 9.81 7.63
C TYR A 573 -45.73 10.67 6.93
N VAL A 574 -46.41 11.55 7.68
CA VAL A 574 -47.40 12.47 7.10
C VAL A 574 -46.68 13.53 6.27
N THR A 575 -47.10 13.72 5.02
CA THR A 575 -46.58 14.73 4.10
C THR A 575 -47.57 15.87 3.86
N ASP A 576 -47.08 17.09 3.71
CA ASP A 576 -47.84 18.28 3.28
C ASP A 576 -48.19 18.24 1.79
N SER A 577 -49.04 19.16 1.34
CA SER A 577 -49.54 19.29 -0.04
C SER A 577 -48.46 19.49 -1.12
N LYS A 578 -47.20 19.72 -0.72
CA LYS A 578 -46.01 19.84 -1.61
C LYS A 578 -45.10 18.60 -1.56
N GLY A 579 -45.49 17.52 -0.87
CA GLY A 579 -44.71 16.28 -0.75
C GLY A 579 -43.55 16.34 0.26
N LYS A 580 -43.42 17.42 1.04
CA LYS A 580 -42.48 17.52 2.17
C LYS A 580 -43.13 17.01 3.47
N MET A 581 -42.32 16.54 4.41
CA MET A 581 -42.75 16.14 5.75
C MET A 581 -43.55 17.25 6.45
N ALA A 582 -44.68 16.88 7.08
CA ALA A 582 -45.50 17.82 7.86
C ALA A 582 -44.73 18.38 9.07
N GLU A 583 -45.11 19.58 9.51
CA GLU A 583 -44.42 20.34 10.56
C GLU A 583 -44.20 19.52 11.84
N LYS A 584 -42.96 19.51 12.34
CA LYS A 584 -42.53 18.66 13.46
C LYS A 584 -43.26 19.07 14.75
N VAL A 585 -44.11 18.19 15.27
CA VAL A 585 -44.76 18.39 16.57
C VAL A 585 -43.76 18.01 17.67
N SER A 586 -43.29 18.98 18.46
CA SER A 586 -42.22 18.79 19.47
C SER A 586 -40.93 18.19 18.91
N GLY A 587 -40.53 18.57 17.69
CA GLY A 587 -39.29 18.08 17.06
C GLY A 587 -39.38 16.66 16.46
N ARG A 588 -40.57 16.06 16.41
CA ARG A 588 -40.80 14.71 15.88
C ARG A 588 -41.74 14.72 14.69
N SER A 589 -41.40 13.90 13.68
CA SER A 589 -42.24 13.69 12.51
C SER A 589 -43.48 12.86 12.88
N PRO A 590 -44.69 13.30 12.51
CA PRO A 590 -45.92 12.53 12.72
C PRO A 590 -45.93 11.29 11.80
N ILE A 591 -46.16 10.12 12.39
CA ILE A 591 -46.22 8.84 11.67
C ILE A 591 -47.64 8.68 11.13
N GLN A 592 -47.77 8.40 9.84
CA GLN A 592 -49.04 8.10 9.20
C GLN A 592 -49.38 6.61 9.37
N LYS A 593 -48.44 5.76 8.95
CA LYS A 593 -48.65 4.33 8.77
C LYS A 593 -47.39 3.54 9.08
N VAL A 594 -47.55 2.36 9.69
CA VAL A 594 -46.46 1.41 9.95
C VAL A 594 -46.85 0.04 9.42
N ILE A 595 -45.99 -0.59 8.63
CA ILE A 595 -46.15 -1.96 8.13
C ILE A 595 -45.01 -2.82 8.70
N GLN A 596 -45.33 -4.00 9.22
CA GLN A 596 -44.38 -5.03 9.65
C GLN A 596 -44.70 -6.35 8.95
N LYS A 597 -43.67 -7.05 8.46
CA LYS A 597 -43.82 -8.35 7.81
C LYS A 597 -42.96 -9.41 8.51
N PHE A 598 -43.55 -10.58 8.72
CA PHE A 598 -42.95 -11.69 9.46
C PHE A 598 -42.83 -12.94 8.59
N ASN A 599 -41.76 -13.72 8.82
CA ASN A 599 -41.57 -15.04 8.24
C ASN A 599 -42.46 -16.07 8.93
N ARG A 600 -42.74 -17.18 8.22
CA ARG A 600 -43.62 -18.25 8.72
C ARG A 600 -43.00 -18.92 9.95
N ASP A 601 -43.76 -18.99 11.04
CA ASP A 601 -43.42 -19.79 12.22
C ASP A 601 -44.14 -21.14 12.17
N GLU A 602 -43.39 -22.22 11.97
CA GLU A 602 -43.95 -23.57 11.89
C GLU A 602 -44.53 -24.07 13.23
N SER A 603 -44.19 -23.43 14.36
CA SER A 603 -44.73 -23.81 15.67
C SER A 603 -46.20 -23.39 15.85
N LYS A 604 -46.66 -22.38 15.11
CA LYS A 604 -48.03 -21.84 15.19
C LYS A 604 -48.89 -22.29 14.01
N LYS A 605 -50.21 -22.37 14.22
CA LYS A 605 -51.17 -22.57 13.11
C LYS A 605 -51.15 -21.34 12.20
N ALA A 606 -51.28 -21.57 10.89
CA ALA A 606 -51.23 -20.50 9.89
C ALA A 606 -52.28 -19.40 10.12
N ASP A 607 -53.49 -19.78 10.57
CA ASP A 607 -54.57 -18.82 10.87
C ASP A 607 -54.35 -18.00 12.15
N ASP A 608 -53.44 -18.43 13.03
CA ASP A 608 -53.07 -17.72 14.27
C ASP A 608 -51.70 -17.04 14.14
N ASP A 609 -50.96 -17.31 13.05
CA ASP A 609 -49.62 -16.79 12.79
C ASP A 609 -49.68 -15.55 11.90
N ILE A 610 -49.16 -14.44 12.40
CA ILE A 610 -49.28 -13.14 11.78
C ILE A 610 -48.21 -12.99 10.69
N ALA A 611 -48.64 -12.73 9.46
CA ALA A 611 -47.75 -12.48 8.33
C ALA A 611 -47.45 -10.99 8.15
N VAL A 612 -48.48 -10.15 8.27
CA VAL A 612 -48.37 -8.70 8.09
C VAL A 612 -49.19 -7.99 9.16
N GLN A 613 -48.57 -7.04 9.86
CA GLN A 613 -49.24 -6.06 10.71
C GLN A 613 -49.15 -4.69 10.06
N GLU A 614 -50.27 -3.99 10.01
CA GLU A 614 -50.36 -2.65 9.46
C GLU A 614 -51.13 -1.76 10.44
N PHE A 615 -50.44 -0.74 10.97
CA PHE A 615 -50.99 0.24 11.89
C PHE A 615 -51.19 1.56 11.14
N GLU A 616 -52.45 1.93 10.90
CA GLU A 616 -52.82 3.22 10.31
C GLU A 616 -53.22 4.17 11.43
N LEU A 617 -52.32 5.09 11.80
CA LEU A 617 -52.49 5.94 12.99
C LEU A 617 -53.49 7.08 12.73
N VAL A 618 -53.53 7.59 11.50
CA VAL A 618 -54.44 8.68 11.10
C VAL A 618 -55.88 8.19 11.01
N GLU A 619 -56.12 7.04 10.37
CA GLU A 619 -57.45 6.43 10.28
C GLU A 619 -57.85 5.67 11.56
N ARG A 620 -56.88 5.45 12.47
CA ARG A 620 -57.03 4.71 13.73
C ARG A 620 -57.47 3.26 13.52
N VAL A 621 -56.94 2.63 12.48
CA VAL A 621 -57.25 1.25 12.08
C VAL A 621 -56.01 0.37 12.24
N ILE A 622 -56.21 -0.87 12.67
CA ILE A 622 -55.18 -1.92 12.72
C ILE A 622 -55.60 -3.05 11.79
N ASN A 623 -54.79 -3.34 10.78
CA ASN A 623 -54.98 -4.44 9.85
C ASN A 623 -53.96 -5.54 10.14
N VAL A 624 -54.46 -6.77 10.30
CA VAL A 624 -53.67 -7.96 10.55
C VAL A 624 -53.97 -8.98 9.46
N LYS A 625 -52.94 -9.42 8.75
CA LYS A 625 -53.00 -10.51 7.78
C LYS A 625 -52.23 -11.71 8.32
N PHE A 626 -52.88 -12.87 8.33
CA PHE A 626 -52.28 -14.12 8.80
C PHE A 626 -51.53 -14.85 7.67
N GLN A 627 -50.74 -15.86 8.02
CA GLN A 627 -50.01 -16.68 7.06
C GLN A 627 -50.95 -17.58 6.23
N TYR A 628 -50.51 -17.98 5.04
CA TYR A 628 -51.29 -18.87 4.19
C TYR A 628 -51.39 -20.27 4.82
N GLY A 629 -52.62 -20.77 4.95
CA GLY A 629 -52.88 -22.14 5.39
C GLY A 629 -52.44 -23.17 4.35
N LYS A 630 -52.05 -24.36 4.82
CA LYS A 630 -51.70 -25.49 3.92
C LYS A 630 -52.92 -25.85 3.06
N ASN A 631 -52.81 -25.67 1.75
CA ASN A 631 -53.87 -25.84 0.73
C ASN A 631 -54.90 -24.69 0.61
N ASN A 632 -54.66 -23.52 1.21
CA ASN A 632 -55.52 -22.35 1.04
C ASN A 632 -54.91 -21.36 0.03
N VAL A 633 -55.73 -20.85 -0.90
CA VAL A 633 -55.31 -19.83 -1.90
C VAL A 633 -55.38 -18.41 -1.32
N THR A 634 -56.25 -18.19 -0.33
CA THR A 634 -56.42 -16.90 0.35
C THR A 634 -55.92 -16.98 1.80
N ALA A 635 -55.45 -15.85 2.33
CA ALA A 635 -55.05 -15.71 3.73
C ALA A 635 -56.19 -15.11 4.56
N SER A 636 -56.30 -15.52 5.82
CA SER A 636 -57.22 -14.91 6.77
C SER A 636 -56.78 -13.48 7.09
N THR A 637 -57.72 -12.55 7.24
CA THR A 637 -57.46 -11.13 7.56
C THR A 637 -58.39 -10.64 8.66
N ARG A 638 -57.90 -9.68 9.46
CA ARG A 638 -58.65 -9.06 10.54
C ARG A 638 -58.35 -7.56 10.58
N THR A 639 -59.40 -6.77 10.73
CA THR A 639 -59.29 -5.33 10.92
C THR A 639 -59.92 -4.94 12.26
N PHE A 640 -59.26 -4.06 12.99
CA PHE A 640 -59.73 -3.47 14.23
C PHE A 640 -59.79 -1.95 14.10
N ILE A 641 -60.89 -1.35 14.56
CA ILE A 641 -61.08 0.10 14.58
C ILE A 641 -60.90 0.57 16.02
N LYS A 642 -59.93 1.46 16.26
CA LYS A 642 -59.67 2.02 17.59
C LYS A 642 -60.72 3.09 17.91
N PRO A 643 -61.41 3.02 19.06
CA PRO A 643 -62.33 4.06 19.48
C PRO A 643 -61.60 5.37 19.84
N PRO A 644 -62.34 6.48 20.03
CA PRO A 644 -61.77 7.76 20.42
C PRO A 644 -60.93 7.65 21.70
N ILE A 645 -59.87 8.46 21.85
CA ILE A 645 -58.97 8.45 23.03
C ILE A 645 -59.76 8.56 24.34
N SER A 646 -60.89 9.27 24.35
CA SER A 646 -61.78 9.45 25.50
C SER A 646 -62.41 8.16 26.03
N GLU A 647 -62.50 7.10 25.23
CA GLU A 647 -63.15 5.83 25.58
C GLU A 647 -62.16 4.68 25.85
N MET A 648 -60.85 4.92 25.72
CA MET A 648 -59.77 3.91 25.79
C MET A 648 -59.24 3.62 27.22
N GLY A 649 -59.84 4.17 28.28
CA GLY A 649 -59.40 3.94 29.68
C GLY A 649 -59.78 2.56 30.26
N GLU A 650 -59.54 2.34 31.56
CA GLU A 650 -59.78 1.07 32.31
C GLU A 650 -61.23 0.51 32.25
N GLY A 651 -62.17 1.22 31.60
CA GLY A 651 -63.57 0.81 31.42
C GLY A 651 -63.97 0.43 29.97
N MET A 652 -63.03 0.22 29.06
CA MET A 652 -63.32 -0.03 27.63
C MET A 652 -64.13 -1.32 27.42
N LYS A 653 -65.35 -1.20 26.87
CA LYS A 653 -66.20 -2.33 26.49
C LYS A 653 -66.00 -2.69 25.02
N PHE A 654 -65.43 -3.86 24.74
CA PHE A 654 -65.20 -4.36 23.38
C PHE A 654 -66.53 -4.68 22.67
N LYS A 655 -66.96 -3.78 21.77
CA LYS A 655 -68.15 -3.98 20.93
C LYS A 655 -67.80 -4.80 19.69
N PRO A 656 -68.65 -5.75 19.25
CA PRO A 656 -68.42 -6.54 18.04
C PRO A 656 -68.27 -5.70 16.76
N GLU A 657 -68.84 -4.49 16.72
CA GLU A 657 -68.75 -3.55 15.59
C GLU A 657 -67.34 -2.98 15.36
N LEU A 658 -66.46 -3.08 16.35
CA LEU A 658 -65.08 -2.57 16.27
C LEU A 658 -64.13 -3.51 15.52
N THR A 659 -64.59 -4.68 15.09
CA THR A 659 -63.78 -5.63 14.31
C THR A 659 -64.57 -6.28 13.18
N TYR A 660 -63.93 -6.40 12.03
CA TYR A 660 -64.40 -7.24 10.94
C TYR A 660 -63.21 -8.00 10.35
N GLY A 661 -63.46 -9.10 9.64
CA GLY A 661 -62.38 -9.92 9.11
C GLY A 661 -62.87 -11.02 8.19
N TYR A 662 -61.97 -11.52 7.37
CA TYR A 662 -62.17 -12.62 6.44
C TYR A 662 -61.44 -13.86 6.95
N GLN A 663 -62.07 -15.02 6.88
CA GLN A 663 -61.46 -16.30 7.28
C GLN A 663 -61.40 -17.22 6.07
N ALA A 664 -60.20 -17.72 5.76
CA ALA A 664 -59.96 -18.49 4.55
C ALA A 664 -60.60 -19.89 4.59
N ASP A 665 -60.63 -20.53 5.77
CA ASP A 665 -61.31 -21.82 5.95
C ASP A 665 -62.82 -21.63 6.12
N ILE A 666 -63.57 -22.06 5.10
CA ILE A 666 -65.03 -22.00 5.03
C ILE A 666 -65.69 -22.85 6.15
N ARG A 667 -64.96 -23.84 6.71
CA ARG A 667 -65.47 -24.74 7.76
C ARG A 667 -65.12 -24.28 9.18
N ALA A 668 -64.32 -23.23 9.33
CA ALA A 668 -63.93 -22.72 10.63
C ALA A 668 -65.10 -22.03 11.34
N LYS A 669 -65.19 -22.22 12.66
CA LYS A 669 -66.18 -21.49 13.48
C LYS A 669 -65.73 -20.05 13.66
N PRO A 670 -66.66 -19.08 13.74
CA PRO A 670 -66.29 -17.70 14.03
C PRO A 670 -65.56 -17.62 15.37
N PRO A 671 -64.48 -16.82 15.46
CA PRO A 671 -63.67 -16.72 16.67
C PRO A 671 -64.48 -16.15 17.84
N ARG A 672 -64.18 -16.63 19.05
CA ARG A 672 -64.84 -16.16 20.27
C ARG A 672 -64.50 -14.69 20.54
N GLN A 673 -65.47 -13.93 21.06
CA GLN A 673 -65.28 -12.51 21.39
C GLN A 673 -64.12 -12.26 22.37
N LEU A 674 -63.90 -13.16 23.33
CA LEU A 674 -62.76 -13.09 24.25
C LEU A 674 -61.42 -13.18 23.50
N THR A 675 -61.29 -14.10 22.55
CA THR A 675 -60.07 -14.29 21.76
C THR A 675 -59.77 -13.07 20.89
N LEU A 676 -60.82 -12.42 20.37
CA LEU A 676 -60.69 -11.18 19.60
C LEU A 676 -60.30 -9.98 20.46
N TYR A 677 -60.83 -9.90 21.68
CA TYR A 677 -60.45 -8.88 22.64
C TYR A 677 -58.99 -9.01 23.06
N LEU A 678 -58.54 -10.24 23.39
CA LEU A 678 -57.14 -10.50 23.73
C LEU A 678 -56.20 -10.18 22.56
N LEU A 679 -56.55 -10.57 21.34
CA LEU A 679 -55.78 -10.22 20.15
C LEU A 679 -55.71 -8.71 19.95
N PHE A 680 -56.82 -7.99 20.16
CA PHE A 680 -56.86 -6.53 20.07
C PHE A 680 -56.00 -5.85 21.13
N GLU A 681 -56.05 -6.32 22.39
CA GLU A 681 -55.19 -5.83 23.47
C GLU A 681 -53.71 -6.08 23.16
N ASP A 682 -53.37 -7.25 22.62
CA ASP A 682 -52.02 -7.58 22.17
C ASP A 682 -51.57 -6.67 21.01
N GLN A 683 -52.46 -6.35 20.06
CA GLN A 683 -52.15 -5.40 18.98
C GLN A 683 -51.93 -3.97 19.48
N LEU A 684 -52.68 -3.51 20.49
CA LEU A 684 -52.46 -2.19 21.10
C LEU A 684 -51.11 -2.11 21.80
N LYS A 685 -50.74 -3.15 22.57
CA LYS A 685 -49.42 -3.25 23.19
C LYS A 685 -48.29 -3.33 22.16
N ALA A 686 -48.52 -4.07 21.07
CA ALA A 686 -47.58 -4.14 19.95
C ALA A 686 -47.40 -2.78 19.28
N GLU A 687 -48.49 -2.04 19.02
CA GLU A 687 -48.45 -0.69 18.46
C GLU A 687 -47.59 0.25 19.33
N GLU A 688 -47.84 0.32 20.64
CA GLU A 688 -47.04 1.15 21.56
C GLU A 688 -45.56 0.77 21.53
N LYS A 689 -45.25 -0.53 21.59
CA LYS A 689 -43.86 -1.04 21.53
C LYS A 689 -43.18 -0.67 20.21
N VAL A 690 -43.88 -0.82 19.09
CA VAL A 690 -43.33 -0.52 17.76
C VAL A 690 -43.09 0.98 17.60
N LEU A 691 -44.00 1.82 18.09
CA LEU A 691 -43.80 3.27 18.09
C LEU A 691 -42.58 3.67 18.92
N THR A 692 -42.37 3.07 20.09
CA THR A 692 -41.15 3.32 20.88
C THR A 692 -39.90 2.89 20.11
N GLN A 693 -39.90 1.69 19.51
CA GLN A 693 -38.77 1.20 18.72
C GLN A 693 -38.44 2.10 17.52
N ILE A 694 -39.45 2.62 16.81
CA ILE A 694 -39.25 3.56 15.69
C ILE A 694 -38.58 4.84 16.21
N ARG A 695 -39.00 5.36 17.36
CA ARG A 695 -38.37 6.55 17.96
C ARG A 695 -36.92 6.29 18.39
N ASP A 696 -36.63 5.10 18.91
CA ASP A 696 -35.25 4.72 19.26
C ASP A 696 -34.38 4.60 17.99
N MET A 697 -34.91 4.03 16.90
CA MET A 697 -34.22 3.96 15.60
C MET A 697 -33.97 5.34 14.99
N GLU A 698 -34.96 6.24 15.08
CA GLU A 698 -34.83 7.63 14.68
C GLU A 698 -33.69 8.37 15.41
N ILE A 699 -33.50 8.07 16.70
CA ILE A 699 -32.39 8.61 17.52
C ILE A 699 -31.08 7.98 17.07
N GLN A 700 -31.01 6.65 16.90
CA GLN A 700 -29.81 5.95 16.44
C GLN A 700 -29.31 6.46 15.08
N ILE A 701 -30.22 6.71 14.13
CA ILE A 701 -29.86 7.32 12.84
C ILE A 701 -29.28 8.73 13.06
N SER A 702 -29.86 9.52 13.95
CA SER A 702 -29.38 10.89 14.21
C SER A 702 -28.01 10.89 14.88
N ASP A 703 -27.78 9.99 15.83
CA ASP A 703 -26.50 9.79 16.51
C ASP A 703 -25.43 9.29 15.54
N PHE A 704 -25.79 8.36 14.63
CA PHE A 704 -24.90 7.91 13.55
C PHE A 704 -24.49 9.05 12.63
N LEU A 705 -25.42 9.91 12.22
CA LEU A 705 -25.12 11.06 11.36
C LEU A 705 -24.23 12.10 12.06
N LEU A 706 -24.47 12.35 13.35
CA LEU A 706 -23.59 13.20 14.17
C LEU A 706 -22.19 12.63 14.29
N LEU A 707 -22.08 11.33 14.53
CA LEU A 707 -20.79 10.62 14.57
C LEU A 707 -20.07 10.72 13.22
N ARG A 708 -20.76 10.49 12.10
CA ARG A 708 -20.20 10.64 10.74
C ARG A 708 -19.73 12.06 10.48
N ALA A 709 -20.52 13.07 10.81
CA ALA A 709 -20.12 14.46 10.65
C ALA A 709 -18.86 14.80 11.46
N HIS A 710 -18.74 14.25 12.68
CA HIS A 710 -17.54 14.39 13.51
C HIS A 710 -16.34 13.65 12.90
N GLU A 711 -16.50 12.43 12.40
CA GLU A 711 -15.44 11.64 11.75
C GLU A 711 -14.94 12.26 10.44
N MET A 712 -15.82 12.95 9.70
CA MET A 712 -15.46 13.68 8.48
C MET A 712 -14.73 14.99 8.81
N ALA A 713 -15.08 15.66 9.91
CA ALA A 713 -14.42 16.88 10.35
C ALA A 713 -13.07 16.62 11.04
N PHE A 714 -12.97 15.52 11.80
CA PHE A 714 -11.80 15.13 12.59
C PHE A 714 -11.46 13.67 12.34
N SER A 715 -10.71 13.41 11.27
CA SER A 715 -10.14 12.10 11.00
C SER A 715 -9.06 11.76 12.01
N LYS A 716 -9.04 10.51 12.46
CA LYS A 716 -8.00 9.99 13.35
C LYS A 716 -7.45 8.70 12.78
N LEU A 717 -6.13 8.56 12.80
CA LEU A 717 -5.44 7.38 12.30
C LEU A 717 -5.01 6.46 13.46
N ASP A 718 -5.26 5.17 13.29
CA ASP A 718 -4.77 4.09 14.12
C ASP A 718 -3.32 3.77 13.73
N VAL A 719 -2.39 4.01 14.66
CA VAL A 719 -0.98 3.65 14.48
C VAL A 719 -0.75 2.25 15.04
N SER A 720 -0.34 1.32 14.17
CA SER A 720 0.06 -0.02 14.60
C SER A 720 1.24 0.04 15.58
N LEU A 721 1.23 -0.80 16.62
CA LEU A 721 2.31 -0.89 17.61
C LEU A 721 3.69 -1.23 16.99
N TYR A 722 3.70 -1.86 15.82
CA TYR A 722 4.91 -2.26 15.11
C TYR A 722 5.48 -1.16 14.22
N ASN A 723 4.75 -0.05 14.03
CA ASN A 723 5.25 1.10 13.28
C ASN A 723 6.20 1.90 14.17
N LYS A 724 7.51 1.78 13.92
CA LYS A 724 8.57 2.39 14.75
C LYS A 724 8.64 3.91 14.63
N GLU A 725 8.26 4.45 13.48
CA GLU A 725 8.43 5.87 13.12
C GLU A 725 7.33 6.71 13.74
N GLN A 726 6.07 6.33 13.50
CA GLN A 726 4.91 7.03 14.06
C GLN A 726 4.75 6.80 15.58
N ASN A 727 5.30 5.70 16.12
CA ASN A 727 5.40 5.49 17.56
C ASN A 727 6.72 6.01 18.16
N ALA A 728 7.52 6.82 17.46
CA ALA A 728 8.76 7.35 18.04
C ALA A 728 8.49 8.13 19.33
N GLU A 729 7.44 8.96 19.35
CA GLU A 729 7.01 9.69 20.55
C GLU A 729 6.50 8.75 21.65
N ASN A 730 5.66 7.76 21.30
CA ASN A 730 5.20 6.74 22.24
C ASN A 730 6.36 5.91 22.80
N ARG A 731 7.39 5.66 22.00
CA ARG A 731 8.61 4.94 22.39
C ARG A 731 9.48 5.80 23.30
N ILE A 732 9.65 7.08 23.00
CA ILE A 732 10.35 8.03 23.88
C ILE A 732 9.62 8.10 25.22
N ALA A 733 8.29 8.28 25.21
CA ALA A 733 7.47 8.30 26.42
C ALA A 733 7.52 6.96 27.19
N MET A 734 7.58 5.82 26.49
CA MET A 734 7.75 4.50 27.11
C MET A 734 9.15 4.36 27.74
N LEU A 735 10.21 4.80 27.05
CA LEU A 735 11.58 4.78 27.55
C LEU A 735 11.77 5.70 28.75
N GLU A 736 11.14 6.88 28.75
CA GLU A 736 11.10 7.79 29.89
C GLU A 736 10.39 7.13 31.08
N ARG A 737 9.21 6.56 30.87
CA ARG A 737 8.48 5.83 31.92
C ARG A 737 9.25 4.63 32.45
N GLU A 738 9.98 3.92 31.60
CA GLU A 738 10.86 2.82 32.01
C GLU A 738 12.06 3.32 32.82
N ALA A 739 12.66 4.45 32.44
CA ALA A 739 13.74 5.09 33.17
C ALA A 739 13.27 5.56 34.56
N GLU A 740 12.09 6.15 34.66
CA GLU A 740 11.46 6.53 35.93
C GLU A 740 11.20 5.31 36.82
N LEU A 741 10.65 4.23 36.26
CA LEU A 741 10.45 2.95 36.97
C LEU A 741 11.77 2.34 37.44
N ARG A 742 12.85 2.45 36.64
CA ARG A 742 14.18 1.96 37.01
C ARG A 742 14.75 2.78 38.17
N GLN A 743 14.62 4.10 38.12
CA GLN A 743 15.00 4.98 39.23
C GLN A 743 14.17 4.72 40.49
N HIS A 744 12.87 4.40 40.36
CA HIS A 744 12.01 4.04 41.49
C HIS A 744 12.46 2.72 42.13
N LYS A 745 12.73 1.69 41.33
CA LYS A 745 13.23 0.39 41.82
C LYS A 745 14.62 0.51 42.47
N GLU A 746 15.49 1.35 41.93
CA GLU A 746 16.80 1.63 42.55
C GLU A 746 16.62 2.28 43.92
N LYS A 747 15.68 3.21 44.08
CA LYS A 747 15.33 3.82 45.37
C LYS A 747 14.70 2.83 46.37
N GLU A 748 13.83 1.92 45.91
CA GLU A 748 13.26 0.86 46.76
C GLU A 748 14.31 -0.14 47.27
N VAL A 749 15.31 -0.48 46.45
CA VAL A 749 16.44 -1.32 46.88
C VAL A 749 17.35 -0.59 47.86
N GLU A 750 17.37 0.75 47.83
CA GLU A 750 18.10 1.59 48.78
C GLU A 750 17.36 1.78 50.12
N GLU A 751 16.07 1.44 50.26
CA GLU A 751 15.39 1.43 51.56
C GLU A 751 16.09 0.44 52.52
N HIS A 752 16.82 0.99 53.48
CA HIS A 752 17.82 0.29 54.28
C HIS A 752 17.23 -0.86 55.12
N ILE A 753 17.53 -2.11 54.76
CA ILE A 753 17.35 -3.27 55.64
C ILE A 753 18.19 -3.07 56.90
N ASP A 754 17.54 -2.86 58.06
CA ASP A 754 18.24 -2.73 59.35
C ASP A 754 18.73 -4.10 59.83
N TRP A 755 20.00 -4.38 59.58
CA TRP A 755 20.68 -5.62 59.99
C TRP A 755 20.81 -5.77 61.52
N LEU A 756 20.64 -4.70 62.31
CA LEU A 756 20.75 -4.72 63.77
C LEU A 756 19.41 -5.02 64.46
N ALA A 757 18.28 -4.72 63.80
CA ALA A 757 16.94 -4.85 64.37
C ALA A 757 16.63 -6.23 64.99
N PRO A 758 17.00 -7.38 64.38
CA PRO A 758 16.73 -8.69 64.98
C PRO A 758 17.47 -8.93 66.31
N TYR A 759 18.66 -8.34 66.47
CA TYR A 759 19.47 -8.47 67.68
C TYR A 759 19.02 -7.50 68.77
N ALA A 760 18.59 -6.29 68.38
CA ALA A 760 17.96 -5.33 69.28
C ALA A 760 16.65 -5.90 69.88
N ALA A 761 15.85 -6.59 69.06
CA ALA A 761 14.60 -7.22 69.47
C ALA A 761 14.80 -8.33 70.53
N ARG A 762 15.85 -9.15 70.40
CA ARG A 762 16.19 -10.20 71.38
C ARG A 762 16.51 -9.64 72.78
N LEU A 763 16.96 -8.38 72.85
CA LEU A 763 17.27 -7.69 74.10
C LEU A 763 16.11 -6.81 74.62
N GLY A 764 14.95 -6.85 73.97
CA GLY A 764 13.77 -6.06 74.35
C GLY A 764 13.80 -4.60 73.86
N ASN A 765 14.54 -4.29 72.78
CA ASN A 765 14.68 -2.96 72.18
C ASN A 765 15.03 -1.84 73.18
N PRO A 766 16.16 -1.94 73.91
CA PRO A 766 16.59 -0.85 74.77
C PRO A 766 16.96 0.39 73.93
N PRO A 767 16.59 1.62 74.35
CA PRO A 767 16.90 2.84 73.60
C PRO A 767 18.42 3.14 73.55
N ARG A 768 19.22 2.53 74.45
CA ARG A 768 20.69 2.56 74.44
C ARG A 768 21.26 1.24 74.98
N PHE A 769 22.24 0.66 74.29
CA PHE A 769 22.97 -0.52 74.76
C PHE A 769 24.03 -0.16 75.81
N LYS A 770 24.22 -0.99 76.84
CA LYS A 770 25.42 -0.94 77.72
C LYS A 770 26.65 -1.38 76.91
N TYR A 771 27.87 -0.95 77.30
CA TYR A 771 29.10 -1.23 76.54
C TYR A 771 29.29 -2.73 76.21
N ASN A 772 29.15 -3.61 77.21
CA ASN A 772 29.28 -5.06 77.01
C ASN A 772 28.20 -5.63 76.09
N GLN A 773 26.96 -5.14 76.21
CA GLN A 773 25.83 -5.58 75.37
C GLN A 773 25.98 -5.08 73.92
N ALA A 774 26.46 -3.85 73.72
CA ALA A 774 26.73 -3.30 72.39
C ALA A 774 27.85 -4.08 71.68
N LEU A 775 28.88 -4.47 72.43
CA LEU A 775 30.00 -5.25 71.92
C LEU A 775 29.54 -6.67 71.52
N GLU A 776 28.75 -7.32 72.38
CA GLU A 776 28.18 -8.63 72.12
C GLU A 776 27.25 -8.63 70.90
N VAL A 777 26.32 -7.67 70.81
CA VAL A 777 25.41 -7.52 69.66
C VAL A 777 26.19 -7.29 68.36
N LYS A 778 27.21 -6.43 68.38
CA LYS A 778 28.07 -6.17 67.22
C LYS A 778 28.79 -7.45 66.77
N TYR A 779 29.38 -8.19 67.70
CA TYR A 779 30.09 -9.44 67.37
C TYR A 779 29.13 -10.52 66.87
N CYS A 780 27.97 -10.72 67.51
CA CYS A 780 26.97 -11.67 67.05
C CYS A 780 26.46 -11.34 65.64
N CYS A 781 26.19 -10.07 65.34
CA CYS A 781 25.73 -9.63 64.02
C CYS A 781 26.80 -9.88 62.94
N LEU A 782 28.07 -9.56 63.22
CA LEU A 782 29.18 -9.82 62.29
C LEU A 782 29.45 -11.32 62.10
N GLU A 783 29.35 -12.11 63.17
CA GLU A 783 29.57 -13.56 63.11
C GLU A 783 28.46 -14.26 62.32
N ASP A 784 27.20 -13.87 62.53
CA ASP A 784 26.07 -14.39 61.76
C ASP A 784 26.15 -13.96 60.29
N PHE A 785 26.59 -12.73 60.00
CA PHE A 785 26.83 -12.28 58.64
C PHE A 785 27.94 -13.09 57.97
N LYS A 786 29.02 -13.39 58.69
CA LYS A 786 30.10 -14.27 58.22
C LYS A 786 29.58 -15.69 57.96
N LYS A 787 28.78 -16.26 58.86
CA LYS A 787 28.13 -17.57 58.69
C LYS A 787 27.19 -17.58 57.47
N LEU A 788 26.47 -16.49 57.22
CA LEU A 788 25.60 -16.34 56.05
C LEU A 788 26.42 -16.38 54.76
N LEU A 789 27.50 -15.60 54.67
CA LEU A 789 28.38 -15.61 53.49
C LEU A 789 28.98 -17.00 53.25
N VAL A 790 29.43 -17.69 54.30
CA VAL A 790 29.97 -19.05 54.19
C VAL A 790 28.90 -20.05 53.76
N THR A 791 27.72 -20.03 54.38
CA THR A 791 26.59 -20.90 54.04
C THR A 791 26.16 -20.70 52.59
N ARG A 792 26.13 -19.45 52.12
CA ARG A 792 25.80 -19.10 50.74
C ARG A 792 26.83 -19.64 49.75
N ALA A 793 28.13 -19.49 50.06
CA ALA A 793 29.20 -20.06 49.24
C ALA A 793 29.09 -21.60 49.19
N GLN A 794 28.87 -22.26 50.32
CA GLN A 794 28.67 -23.71 50.39
C GLN A 794 27.45 -24.17 49.61
N HIS A 795 26.35 -23.43 49.63
CA HIS A 795 25.17 -23.75 48.85
C HIS A 795 25.44 -23.68 47.34
N ILE A 796 26.10 -22.60 46.88
CA ILE A 796 26.49 -22.46 45.46
C ILE A 796 27.42 -23.60 45.06
N GLN A 797 28.42 -23.92 45.89
CA GLN A 797 29.37 -25.00 45.66
C GLN A 797 28.68 -26.37 45.57
N ARG A 798 27.80 -26.73 46.52
CA ARG A 798 27.04 -27.99 46.47
C ARG A 798 26.15 -28.08 45.24
N THR A 799 25.57 -26.96 44.82
CA THR A 799 24.75 -26.92 43.60
C THR A 799 25.61 -27.13 42.37
N PHE A 800 26.81 -26.53 42.32
CA PHE A 800 27.79 -26.72 41.26
C PHE A 800 28.24 -28.18 41.15
N GLU A 801 28.61 -28.80 42.27
CA GLU A 801 29.00 -30.21 42.34
C GLU A 801 27.87 -31.14 41.88
N ARG A 802 26.65 -30.93 42.38
CA ARG A 802 25.46 -31.69 41.96
C ARG A 802 25.19 -31.59 40.46
N MET A 803 25.31 -30.39 39.89
CA MET A 803 25.09 -30.20 38.45
C MET A 803 26.24 -30.83 37.63
N GLY A 804 27.47 -30.80 38.14
CA GLY A 804 28.62 -31.48 37.54
C GLY A 804 28.46 -33.00 37.52
N GLU A 805 28.00 -33.59 38.62
CA GLU A 805 27.69 -35.03 38.70
C GLU A 805 26.61 -35.44 37.70
N GLN A 806 25.56 -34.62 37.54
CA GLN A 806 24.51 -34.87 36.55
C GLN A 806 25.01 -34.75 35.11
N LEU A 807 25.95 -33.84 34.82
CA LEU A 807 26.55 -33.75 33.50
C LEU A 807 27.42 -34.97 33.22
N GLN A 808 28.20 -35.42 34.21
CA GLN A 808 29.02 -36.62 34.10
C GLN A 808 28.18 -37.89 33.90
N SER A 809 27.04 -38.01 34.59
CA SER A 809 26.13 -39.14 34.39
C SER A 809 25.50 -39.13 33.00
N LEU A 810 25.14 -37.95 32.48
CA LEU A 810 24.61 -37.77 31.12
C LEU A 810 25.66 -38.13 30.06
N GLN A 811 26.92 -37.71 30.26
CA GLN A 811 28.03 -38.05 29.37
C GLN A 811 28.37 -39.55 29.39
N ASN A 812 28.31 -40.19 30.56
CA ASN A 812 28.46 -41.64 30.70
C ASN A 812 27.32 -42.40 30.02
N TRP A 813 26.08 -41.90 30.12
CA TRP A 813 24.92 -42.46 29.45
C TRP A 813 25.05 -42.38 27.93
N TYR A 814 25.51 -41.26 27.39
CA TYR A 814 25.75 -41.09 25.96
C TYR A 814 26.85 -42.03 25.46
N THR A 815 27.97 -42.13 26.19
CA THR A 815 29.07 -43.04 25.84
C THR A 815 28.61 -44.50 25.79
N ALA A 816 27.63 -44.88 26.62
CA ALA A 816 27.08 -46.24 26.64
C ALA A 816 26.01 -46.51 25.57
N ASN A 817 25.32 -45.48 25.08
CA ASN A 817 24.16 -45.61 24.19
C ASN A 817 24.34 -44.98 22.80
N HIS A 818 25.51 -44.40 22.49
CA HIS A 818 25.77 -43.66 21.25
C HIS A 818 25.46 -44.49 19.99
N ASP A 819 25.75 -45.79 20.01
CA ASP A 819 25.53 -46.68 18.85
C ASP A 819 24.04 -46.96 18.56
N ASN A 820 23.13 -46.65 19.49
CA ASN A 820 21.70 -46.99 19.41
C ASN A 820 20.77 -45.75 19.30
N LEU A 821 21.31 -44.53 19.20
CA LEU A 821 20.55 -43.28 19.24
C LEU A 821 20.11 -42.78 17.86
N ASN A 822 18.87 -42.28 17.76
CA ASN A 822 18.37 -41.61 16.56
C ASN A 822 18.85 -40.14 16.50
N PRO A 823 18.92 -39.52 15.29
CA PRO A 823 19.42 -38.14 15.14
C PRO A 823 18.57 -37.08 15.86
N VAL A 824 17.28 -37.35 16.10
CA VAL A 824 16.40 -36.45 16.90
C VAL A 824 16.72 -36.54 18.39
N GLU A 825 17.05 -37.73 18.89
CA GLU A 825 17.41 -37.97 20.30
C GLU A 825 18.83 -37.48 20.60
N GLU A 826 19.71 -37.54 19.60
CA GLU A 826 21.06 -36.96 19.65
C GLU A 826 21.02 -35.42 19.75
N ALA A 827 20.16 -34.75 18.98
CA ALA A 827 19.96 -33.31 19.06
C ALA A 827 19.44 -32.87 20.45
N ALA A 828 18.45 -33.59 20.99
CA ALA A 828 17.91 -33.31 22.33
C ALA A 828 18.96 -33.48 23.44
N TYR A 829 19.84 -34.49 23.32
CA TYR A 829 20.96 -34.66 24.23
C TYR A 829 21.93 -33.47 24.19
N PHE A 830 22.29 -32.97 22.99
CA PHE A 830 23.18 -31.83 22.85
C PHE A 830 22.59 -30.54 23.43
N GLU A 831 21.27 -30.34 23.30
CA GLU A 831 20.55 -29.22 23.93
C GLU A 831 20.62 -29.32 25.47
N ASP A 832 20.31 -30.48 26.04
CA ASP A 832 20.37 -30.72 27.49
C ASP A 832 21.80 -30.55 28.06
N VAL A 833 22.82 -30.98 27.32
CA VAL A 833 24.23 -30.78 27.70
C VAL A 833 24.58 -29.29 27.67
N ASN A 834 24.18 -28.57 26.63
CA ASN A 834 24.44 -27.14 26.50
C ASN A 834 23.78 -26.33 27.63
N ASP A 835 22.52 -26.64 27.98
CA ASP A 835 21.80 -26.00 29.08
C ASP A 835 22.47 -26.23 30.43
N ARG A 836 22.88 -27.48 30.70
CA ARG A 836 23.59 -27.83 31.93
C ARG A 836 24.97 -27.18 32.00
N MET A 837 25.70 -27.13 30.89
CA MET A 837 26.99 -26.44 30.78
C MET A 837 26.85 -24.93 31.01
N PHE A 838 25.85 -24.30 30.41
CA PHE A 838 25.55 -22.88 30.60
C PHE A 838 25.21 -22.57 32.07
N TYR A 839 24.40 -23.42 32.69
CA TYR A 839 24.05 -23.29 34.10
C TYR A 839 25.27 -23.47 35.01
N LEU A 840 26.15 -24.44 34.71
CA LEU A 840 27.39 -24.68 35.43
C LEU A 840 28.33 -23.46 35.36
N LYS A 841 28.51 -22.88 34.17
CA LYS A 841 29.28 -21.64 33.96
C LYS A 841 28.68 -20.45 34.72
N THR A 842 27.36 -20.37 34.79
CA THR A 842 26.66 -19.35 35.57
C THR A 842 26.93 -19.51 37.08
N LEU A 843 26.92 -20.75 37.59
CA LEU A 843 27.25 -21.04 39.00
C LEU A 843 28.73 -20.73 39.32
N GLU A 844 29.65 -21.04 38.41
CA GLU A 844 31.07 -20.68 38.52
C GLU A 844 31.26 -19.17 38.64
N MET A 845 30.67 -18.41 37.70
CA MET A 845 30.71 -16.94 37.73
C MET A 845 30.09 -16.39 39.02
N ARG A 846 29.00 -17.00 39.52
CA ARG A 846 28.39 -16.61 40.80
C ARG A 846 29.31 -16.90 41.98
N LEU A 847 30.04 -18.00 41.97
CA LEU A 847 30.98 -18.37 43.03
C LEU A 847 32.17 -17.41 43.06
N ILE A 848 32.76 -17.10 41.89
CA ILE A 848 33.85 -16.12 41.73
C ILE A 848 33.38 -14.75 42.24
N ARG A 849 32.24 -14.27 41.73
CA ARG A 849 31.68 -12.98 42.14
C ARG A 849 31.36 -12.94 43.64
N HIS A 850 30.87 -14.04 44.21
CA HIS A 850 30.63 -14.13 45.65
C HIS A 850 31.94 -14.06 46.45
N LYS A 851 33.00 -14.75 45.99
CA LYS A 851 34.33 -14.69 46.61
C LYS A 851 34.91 -13.28 46.60
N ASP A 852 34.79 -12.56 45.48
CA ASP A 852 35.34 -11.21 45.33
C ASP A 852 34.56 -10.16 46.14
N LEU A 853 33.23 -10.27 46.16
CA LEU A 853 32.36 -9.32 46.87
C LEU A 853 32.24 -9.59 48.37
N SER A 854 32.49 -10.81 48.84
CA SER A 854 32.31 -11.17 50.27
C SER A 854 33.16 -10.31 51.22
N PRO A 855 34.47 -10.06 50.97
CA PRO A 855 35.27 -9.18 51.82
C PRO A 855 34.77 -7.74 51.81
N LEU A 856 34.34 -7.23 50.64
CA LEU A 856 33.81 -5.87 50.50
C LEU A 856 32.50 -5.70 51.26
N ARG A 857 31.58 -6.67 51.14
CA ARG A 857 30.31 -6.68 51.87
C ARG A 857 30.51 -6.79 53.38
N TYR A 858 31.49 -7.59 53.82
CA TYR A 858 31.84 -7.70 55.24
C TYR A 858 32.37 -6.38 55.80
N ARG A 859 33.27 -5.69 55.06
CA ARG A 859 33.75 -4.34 55.43
C ARG A 859 32.62 -3.32 55.47
N HIS A 860 31.74 -3.33 54.47
CA HIS A 860 30.60 -2.43 54.44
C HIS A 860 29.66 -2.65 55.64
N MET A 861 29.42 -3.91 56.00
CA MET A 861 28.63 -4.26 57.18
C MET A 861 29.31 -3.80 58.49
N GLU A 862 30.63 -3.94 58.58
CA GLU A 862 31.41 -3.42 59.70
C GLU A 862 31.32 -1.88 59.79
N GLU A 863 31.43 -1.17 58.67
CA GLU A 863 31.24 0.27 58.59
C GLU A 863 29.83 0.71 58.97
N PHE A 864 28.80 0.00 58.49
CA PHE A 864 27.40 0.23 58.82
C PHE A 864 27.19 0.11 60.33
N LEU A 865 27.65 -0.98 60.95
CA LEU A 865 27.54 -1.19 62.39
C LEU A 865 28.35 -0.15 63.19
N ASN A 866 29.50 0.30 62.67
CA ASN A 866 30.29 1.36 63.30
C ASN A 866 29.54 2.71 63.25
N LYS A 867 28.88 3.05 62.14
CA LYS A 867 28.15 4.32 61.97
C LYS A 867 26.76 4.31 62.63
N HIS A 868 26.25 3.14 63.01
CA HIS A 868 24.89 2.98 63.53
C HIS A 868 24.64 3.78 64.84
N PRO A 869 23.55 4.55 64.95
CA PRO A 869 23.30 5.47 66.07
C PRO A 869 23.24 4.77 67.45
N GLN A 870 22.74 3.54 67.51
CA GLN A 870 22.65 2.76 68.76
C GLN A 870 24.00 2.19 69.24
N LEU A 871 25.01 2.11 68.37
CA LEU A 871 26.34 1.56 68.67
C LEU A 871 27.43 2.63 68.83
N ARG A 872 27.08 3.94 68.74
CA ARG A 872 28.00 5.08 68.93
C ARG A 872 28.80 5.04 70.23
N MET A 873 28.29 4.39 71.28
CA MET A 873 29.00 4.24 72.56
C MET A 873 30.30 3.42 72.44
N LEU A 874 30.44 2.55 71.43
CA LEU A 874 31.66 1.80 71.15
C LEU A 874 32.77 2.67 70.52
N GLN A 875 32.42 3.82 69.93
CA GLN A 875 33.39 4.75 69.32
C GLN A 875 34.00 5.74 70.33
N ARG A 876 33.34 5.96 71.48
CA ARG A 876 33.74 6.98 72.48
C ARG A 876 34.95 6.59 73.34
N ASN A 877 35.36 5.31 73.31
CA ASN A 877 36.48 4.75 74.08
C ASN A 877 37.61 4.21 73.17
N ARG A 878 37.79 4.79 71.98
CA ARG A 878 39.01 4.62 71.18
C ARG A 878 39.95 5.79 71.39
#